data_AF-A0A933ZAS1-F1
#
_entry.id   AF-A0A933ZAS1-F1
#
_cell.length_a   1.000
_cell.length_b   1.000
_cell.length_c   1.000
_cell.angle_alpha   90.00
_cell.angle_beta   90.00
_cell.angle_gamma   90.00
#
_symmetry.space_group_name_H-M   'P 1'
#
loop_
_entity.id
_entity.type
_entity.pdbx_description
1 polymer ?
#
loop_
_entity_poly.entity_id
_entity_poly.type
_entity_poly.pdbx_seq_one_letter_code
_entity_poly.pdbx_strand_id
1 'polypeptide(L)'
;MLYRSSRVDKIDLLFMIDNSASMADKQQILAEAVPDLVERLVSPRCINAVGTTQPPDGAGKCAAGFSREFAPVSDIHIGVITSSLGGHGADVCTDTPVSGYNPRMEDMSHLIDRSDASGGKVQTWNGKGFLSWDPQAKHNPPGDSNLNDLIGKFAKIVVGTGQDGCGFEASLESWYRFLVDPAPYSKMVKYDCDSNAPAADGQCRGPEGIDQTVLAQRADFVRPDSLLAVVMLTDENDCSIIDGWQNYIAVQAYTGQNPFHLPRATSQCQSDPAGPQCLSCAQMADPSDPECSKGLYYSDVEDSLNLRCYRQKQRFGIDFMYPIRRYSNALTKRQFSAADVQYPVNPGFAPDKDLNPLFCPQYATKGDGSVDMSQCKTTLRDPRLVFLAAVVGVPWQDIARDPNDLKRGYRPVEELSWPRSKFDSFNQGKDPSQQKTVPPGVEGSVTVWDQILGKVMTASNSKDDGQIDFSPAGEPLDPLMKESVDPRSGINPATGKSLVDKNAGAPTANPINGHEWDIKGHNDLQYACIFRLPMPKDCAANTASCDCSEADGLNNPLCQSDNGAYGKTQYRAKAYPGRRHLAVLHAIDPSQAIAASICPANTDNKASEDYGYRPAIGAIIERLRSALSGTCWSLKLEYAQDGTVPCIVLEATKYDAGSSTCTPCEQLAGRRTPAQAAVDALTKDLNYQGNGMQCVCEIPGASPGPELTACIDSTEDAPQVDGKTVDGWCYVDPSARATANANLVLTCPSDARRMIRFVGAGVPQAGALTFIQCSSSSF
;
A
#
# COMPACT_ATOMS: atom_id res chain seq x y z
N MET A 1 11.29 27.37 -13.18
CA MET A 1 11.13 26.00 -12.66
C MET A 1 10.48 26.11 -11.30
N LEU A 2 9.32 25.49 -11.11
CA LEU A 2 8.55 25.57 -9.87
C LEU A 2 8.72 24.25 -9.11
N TYR A 3 9.14 24.37 -7.86
CA TYR A 3 9.31 23.23 -6.97
C TYR A 3 8.27 23.26 -5.87
N ARG A 4 7.71 22.09 -5.58
CA ARG A 4 6.61 21.89 -4.66
C ARG A 4 7.10 21.18 -3.41
N SER A 5 7.07 21.91 -2.28
CA SER A 5 7.19 21.33 -0.94
C SER A 5 5.89 21.55 -0.18
N SER A 6 5.27 20.46 0.27
CA SER A 6 4.22 20.46 1.29
C SER A 6 4.85 19.90 2.55
N ARG A 7 4.79 20.65 3.66
CA ARG A 7 5.20 20.15 4.97
C ARG A 7 4.37 18.90 5.29
N VAL A 8 5.03 17.79 5.57
CA VAL A 8 4.38 16.57 6.07
C VAL A 8 4.64 16.49 7.56
N ASP A 9 3.68 16.96 8.36
CA ASP A 9 3.70 16.86 9.82
C ASP A 9 2.55 15.98 10.38
N LYS A 10 1.73 15.44 9.47
CA LYS A 10 0.58 14.56 9.74
C LYS A 10 0.68 13.28 8.94
N ILE A 11 0.31 12.17 9.56
CA ILE A 11 0.26 10.85 8.90
C ILE A 11 -1.09 10.18 9.15
N ASP A 12 -1.70 9.68 8.09
CA ASP A 12 -2.82 8.74 8.16
C ASP A 12 -2.31 7.35 7.78
N LEU A 13 -2.43 6.39 8.69
CA LEU A 13 -2.06 4.99 8.48
C LEU A 13 -3.34 4.16 8.39
N LEU A 14 -3.65 3.64 7.20
CA LEU A 14 -4.74 2.69 7.01
C LEU A 14 -4.16 1.29 6.86
N PHE A 15 -4.47 0.40 7.79
CA PHE A 15 -4.15 -1.01 7.68
C PHE A 15 -5.35 -1.76 7.09
N MET A 16 -5.14 -2.45 5.99
CA MET A 16 -6.05 -3.48 5.49
C MET A 16 -5.45 -4.81 5.92
N ILE A 17 -6.11 -5.48 6.87
CA ILE A 17 -5.63 -6.73 7.45
C ILE A 17 -6.61 -7.82 7.08
N ASP A 18 -6.09 -8.83 6.41
CA ASP A 18 -6.84 -10.01 6.07
C ASP A 18 -7.34 -10.72 7.32
N ASN A 19 -8.64 -11.02 7.33
CA ASN A 19 -9.32 -11.72 8.40
C ASN A 19 -9.81 -13.11 7.98
N SER A 20 -9.29 -13.65 6.88
CA SER A 20 -9.50 -15.04 6.46
C SER A 20 -8.88 -16.05 7.43
N ALA A 21 -9.22 -17.32 7.24
CA ALA A 21 -8.65 -18.41 8.03
C ALA A 21 -7.11 -18.45 7.88
N SER A 22 -6.40 -18.88 8.93
CA SER A 22 -4.92 -18.94 9.02
C SER A 22 -4.20 -17.61 9.30
N MET A 23 -4.91 -16.47 9.33
CA MET A 23 -4.28 -15.16 9.54
C MET A 23 -3.86 -14.86 10.99
N ALA A 24 -4.39 -15.58 11.99
CA ALA A 24 -4.18 -15.23 13.41
C ALA A 24 -2.71 -15.15 13.84
N ASP A 25 -1.83 -16.04 13.37
CA ASP A 25 -0.40 -16.00 13.76
C ASP A 25 0.30 -14.80 13.14
N LYS A 26 -0.06 -14.46 11.91
CA LYS A 26 0.50 -13.35 11.14
C LYS A 26 0.07 -12.02 11.76
N GLN A 27 -1.19 -11.92 12.17
CA GLN A 27 -1.71 -10.79 12.95
C GLN A 27 -0.99 -10.64 14.30
N GLN A 28 -0.74 -11.74 15.01
CA GLN A 28 0.02 -11.72 16.26
C GLN A 28 1.46 -11.20 16.04
N ILE A 29 2.13 -11.66 14.98
CA ILE A 29 3.48 -11.19 14.61
C ILE A 29 3.46 -9.69 14.25
N LEU A 30 2.44 -9.21 13.54
CA LEU A 30 2.27 -7.77 13.28
C LEU A 30 2.05 -6.99 14.58
N ALA A 31 1.20 -7.48 15.49
CA ALA A 31 0.94 -6.84 16.77
C ALA A 31 2.23 -6.71 17.61
N GLU A 32 3.16 -7.65 17.51
CA GLU A 32 4.48 -7.56 18.14
C GLU A 32 5.43 -6.56 17.47
N ALA A 33 5.23 -6.25 16.19
CA ALA A 33 6.00 -5.25 15.44
C ALA A 33 5.38 -3.83 15.50
N VAL A 34 4.14 -3.69 15.98
CA VAL A 34 3.45 -2.39 16.18
C VAL A 34 4.30 -1.39 16.99
N PRO A 35 4.93 -1.77 18.12
CA PRO A 35 5.80 -0.85 18.86
C PRO A 35 6.92 -0.27 17.99
N ASP A 36 7.60 -1.10 17.20
CA ASP A 36 8.70 -0.67 16.34
C ASP A 36 8.25 0.39 15.30
N LEU A 37 7.02 0.27 14.78
CA LEU A 37 6.46 1.23 13.85
C LEU A 37 6.12 2.56 14.54
N VAL A 38 5.32 2.51 15.61
CA VAL A 38 4.79 3.72 16.24
C VAL A 38 5.92 4.47 16.96
N GLU A 39 6.76 3.77 17.73
CA GLU A 39 7.88 4.39 18.45
C GLU A 39 8.85 5.09 17.50
N ARG A 40 9.14 4.50 16.34
CA ARG A 40 10.06 5.09 15.37
C ARG A 40 9.47 6.29 14.65
N LEU A 41 8.14 6.38 14.48
CA LEU A 41 7.48 7.57 13.94
C LEU A 41 7.48 8.74 14.94
N VAL A 42 7.21 8.46 16.22
CA VAL A 42 7.06 9.51 17.25
C VAL A 42 8.37 9.84 17.97
N SER A 43 9.37 8.95 17.92
CA SER A 43 10.72 9.15 18.44
C SER A 43 11.76 8.55 17.46
N PRO A 44 12.00 9.22 16.31
CA PRO A 44 12.82 8.69 15.22
C PRO A 44 14.27 8.43 15.63
N ARG A 45 14.92 7.40 15.10
CA ARG A 45 16.31 7.10 15.48
C ARG A 45 17.26 8.24 15.09
N CYS A 46 18.36 8.35 15.81
CA CYS A 46 19.49 9.20 15.44
C CYS A 46 20.35 8.47 14.42
N ILE A 47 20.72 9.13 13.33
CA ILE A 47 21.54 8.59 12.23
C ILE A 47 22.74 9.50 11.95
N ASN A 48 23.87 8.90 11.55
CA ASN A 48 25.09 9.62 11.16
C ASN A 48 25.37 9.53 9.65
N ALA A 49 26.44 10.18 9.20
CA ALA A 49 26.84 10.25 7.79
C ALA A 49 27.16 8.90 7.12
N VAL A 50 27.46 7.87 7.91
CA VAL A 50 27.75 6.51 7.43
C VAL A 50 26.55 5.56 7.57
N GLY A 51 25.38 6.08 7.98
CA GLY A 51 24.13 5.32 8.05
C GLY A 51 23.93 4.51 9.34
N THR A 52 24.82 4.63 10.33
CA THR A 52 24.64 4.00 11.64
C THR A 52 23.46 4.64 12.37
N THR A 53 22.57 3.82 12.93
CA THR A 53 21.43 4.30 13.72
C THR A 53 21.60 4.00 15.20
N GLN A 54 21.08 4.87 16.07
CA GLN A 54 21.00 4.67 17.51
C GLN A 54 19.72 5.34 18.06
N PRO A 55 19.19 4.90 19.21
CA PRO A 55 18.11 5.63 19.86
C PRO A 55 18.57 7.04 20.29
N PRO A 56 17.65 8.01 20.35
CA PRO A 56 17.93 9.29 21.01
C PRO A 56 18.14 9.11 22.53
N ASP A 57 18.68 10.14 23.19
CA ASP A 57 18.72 10.17 24.66
C ASP A 57 17.32 10.38 25.29
N GLY A 58 17.24 10.35 26.62
CA GLY A 58 15.98 10.53 27.36
C GLY A 58 15.33 11.91 27.22
N ALA A 59 16.07 12.92 26.70
CA ALA A 59 15.54 14.24 26.36
C ALA A 59 15.21 14.36 24.87
N GLY A 60 15.36 13.28 24.10
CA GLY A 60 15.11 13.24 22.68
C GLY A 60 16.22 13.86 21.82
N LYS A 61 17.44 14.04 22.35
CA LYS A 61 18.56 14.61 21.59
C LYS A 61 19.43 13.51 20.97
N CYS A 62 20.04 13.84 19.84
CA CYS A 62 21.05 13.00 19.21
C CYS A 62 22.45 13.34 19.73
N ALA A 63 23.28 12.32 19.92
CA ALA A 63 24.69 12.51 20.24
C ALA A 63 25.41 13.30 19.13
N ALA A 64 26.53 13.95 19.49
CA ALA A 64 27.34 14.69 18.52
C ALA A 64 27.72 13.82 17.31
N GLY A 65 27.58 14.37 16.10
CA GLY A 65 27.80 13.64 14.84
C GLY A 65 26.59 12.84 14.34
N PHE A 66 25.48 12.82 15.08
CA PHE A 66 24.21 12.24 14.66
C PHE A 66 23.12 13.32 14.57
N SER A 67 22.14 13.07 13.73
CA SER A 67 20.91 13.86 13.59
C SER A 67 19.70 12.92 13.62
N ARG A 68 18.52 13.42 13.99
CA ARG A 68 17.29 12.63 13.87
C ARG A 68 17.09 12.22 12.40
N GLU A 69 16.61 11.00 12.17
CA GLU A 69 16.38 10.50 10.82
C GLU A 69 15.24 11.24 10.10
N PHE A 70 14.25 11.75 10.85
CA PHE A 70 13.24 12.74 10.47
C PHE A 70 12.67 13.41 11.74
N ALA A 71 11.86 14.46 11.60
CA ALA A 71 11.23 15.13 12.73
C ALA A 71 10.17 14.23 13.40
N PRO A 72 10.12 14.15 14.75
CA PRO A 72 9.07 13.43 15.46
C PRO A 72 7.67 13.78 14.98
N VAL A 73 6.88 12.77 14.62
CA VAL A 73 5.50 12.96 14.19
C VAL A 73 4.60 13.04 15.43
N SER A 74 3.84 14.12 15.53
CA SER A 74 2.96 14.40 16.68
C SER A 74 1.48 14.40 16.32
N ASP A 75 1.11 13.99 15.10
CA ASP A 75 -0.26 13.96 14.64
C ASP A 75 -0.51 12.76 13.69
N ILE A 76 -0.94 11.62 14.24
CA ILE A 76 -1.10 10.36 13.51
C ILE A 76 -2.52 9.82 13.67
N HIS A 77 -3.21 9.55 12.57
CA HIS A 77 -4.42 8.74 12.57
C HIS A 77 -4.08 7.29 12.20
N ILE A 78 -4.59 6.31 12.95
CA ILE A 78 -4.38 4.88 12.68
C ILE A 78 -5.74 4.18 12.61
N GLY A 79 -6.10 3.73 11.41
CA GLY A 79 -7.33 2.99 11.13
C GLY A 79 -7.03 1.57 10.66
N VAL A 80 -7.91 0.63 10.98
CA VAL A 80 -7.84 -0.76 10.51
C VAL A 80 -9.17 -1.13 9.85
N ILE A 81 -9.10 -1.74 8.67
CA ILE A 81 -10.20 -2.38 7.96
C ILE A 81 -9.81 -3.82 7.63
N THR A 82 -10.76 -4.66 7.25
CA THR A 82 -10.51 -6.06 6.87
C THR A 82 -10.71 -6.30 5.37
N SER A 83 -10.33 -7.49 4.90
CA SER A 83 -10.53 -7.97 3.52
C SER A 83 -11.98 -8.40 3.22
N SER A 84 -12.87 -8.42 4.22
CA SER A 84 -14.20 -9.01 4.14
C SER A 84 -15.28 -8.02 3.65
N LEU A 85 -15.70 -8.18 2.39
CA LEU A 85 -16.82 -7.43 1.77
C LEU A 85 -18.11 -8.26 1.58
N GLY A 86 -18.15 -9.48 2.12
CA GLY A 86 -19.29 -10.39 1.95
C GLY A 86 -19.31 -11.13 0.62
N GLY A 87 -20.37 -11.89 0.38
CA GLY A 87 -20.51 -12.76 -0.79
C GLY A 87 -21.03 -12.10 -2.07
N HIS A 88 -21.07 -10.77 -2.15
CA HIS A 88 -21.61 -10.02 -3.30
C HIS A 88 -23.06 -10.42 -3.70
N GLY A 89 -23.84 -10.96 -2.75
CA GLY A 89 -25.20 -11.47 -2.97
C GLY A 89 -25.29 -12.96 -3.36
N ALA A 90 -24.20 -13.71 -3.32
CA ALA A 90 -24.19 -15.17 -3.38
C ALA A 90 -24.72 -15.82 -2.10
N ASP A 91 -24.53 -17.13 -1.93
CA ASP A 91 -24.92 -17.91 -0.75
C ASP A 91 -23.78 -18.17 0.25
N VAL A 92 -22.55 -17.78 -0.09
CA VAL A 92 -21.38 -17.78 0.81
C VAL A 92 -21.17 -16.39 1.41
N CYS A 93 -20.62 -16.30 2.62
CA CYS A 93 -20.35 -15.02 3.29
C CYS A 93 -21.57 -14.08 3.30
N THR A 94 -22.77 -14.63 3.48
CA THR A 94 -24.03 -13.87 3.55
C THR A 94 -24.85 -14.32 4.73
N ASP A 95 -25.72 -13.45 5.23
CA ASP A 95 -26.67 -13.72 6.31
C ASP A 95 -27.80 -14.70 5.94
N THR A 96 -27.70 -15.35 4.76
CA THR A 96 -28.67 -16.35 4.33
C THR A 96 -28.52 -17.65 5.13
N PRO A 97 -29.61 -18.35 5.49
CA PRO A 97 -29.57 -19.48 6.45
C PRO A 97 -28.86 -20.76 6.00
N VAL A 98 -28.05 -20.72 4.94
CA VAL A 98 -27.42 -21.88 4.29
C VAL A 98 -25.94 -22.03 4.64
N SER A 99 -25.32 -21.05 5.31
CA SER A 99 -23.92 -21.09 5.73
C SER A 99 -23.73 -20.62 7.18
N GLY A 100 -22.59 -20.98 7.79
CA GLY A 100 -22.17 -20.46 9.09
C GLY A 100 -21.76 -19.00 9.00
N TYR A 101 -22.73 -18.10 8.81
CA TYR A 101 -22.48 -16.66 8.73
C TYR A 101 -22.10 -16.09 10.10
N ASN A 102 -21.14 -15.19 10.07
CA ASN A 102 -20.95 -14.23 11.15
C ASN A 102 -20.70 -12.83 10.55
N PRO A 103 -21.02 -11.75 11.28
CA PRO A 103 -20.91 -10.39 10.74
C PRO A 103 -19.50 -9.97 10.28
N ARG A 104 -18.43 -10.61 10.75
CA ARG A 104 -17.05 -10.28 10.32
C ARG A 104 -16.74 -10.74 8.90
N MET A 105 -17.58 -11.59 8.32
CA MET A 105 -17.52 -11.97 6.90
C MET A 105 -17.96 -10.84 5.96
N GLU A 106 -18.56 -9.78 6.51
CA GLU A 106 -19.09 -8.64 5.77
C GLU A 106 -18.84 -7.35 6.58
N ASP A 107 -17.56 -7.05 6.86
CA ASP A 107 -17.15 -5.84 7.59
C ASP A 107 -17.30 -4.57 6.74
N MET A 108 -17.52 -4.70 5.42
CA MET A 108 -17.89 -3.62 4.49
C MET A 108 -16.93 -2.42 4.42
N SER A 109 -15.66 -2.67 4.74
CA SER A 109 -14.62 -1.63 4.88
C SER A 109 -14.91 -0.60 5.98
N HIS A 110 -15.73 -0.93 6.97
CA HIS A 110 -15.85 -0.10 8.16
C HIS A 110 -14.57 -0.20 8.99
N LEU A 111 -14.13 0.93 9.53
CA LEU A 111 -13.05 0.94 10.52
C LEU A 111 -13.44 0.07 11.72
N ILE A 112 -12.59 -0.88 12.06
CA ILE A 112 -12.83 -1.83 13.14
C ILE A 112 -12.21 -1.36 14.46
N ASP A 113 -12.91 -1.63 15.57
CA ASP A 113 -12.49 -1.28 16.92
C ASP A 113 -12.38 -2.49 17.85
N ARG A 114 -12.30 -3.70 17.28
CA ARG A 114 -12.35 -4.95 18.05
C ARG A 114 -11.03 -5.21 18.78
N SER A 115 -11.05 -5.71 20.01
CA SER A 115 -9.85 -5.99 20.81
C SER A 115 -9.32 -7.41 20.69
N ASP A 116 -10.18 -8.34 20.26
CA ASP A 116 -9.92 -9.78 20.23
C ASP A 116 -11.01 -10.52 19.42
N ALA A 117 -10.85 -11.84 19.32
CA ALA A 117 -11.80 -12.74 18.67
C ALA A 117 -13.21 -12.74 19.31
N SER A 118 -13.31 -12.46 20.62
CA SER A 118 -14.61 -12.42 21.32
C SER A 118 -15.44 -11.17 21.00
N GLY A 119 -14.84 -10.19 20.30
CA GLY A 119 -15.53 -8.97 19.89
C GLY A 119 -15.56 -7.89 20.97
N GLY A 120 -14.66 -7.95 21.97
CA GLY A 120 -14.42 -6.82 22.86
C GLY A 120 -14.07 -5.56 22.07
N LYS A 121 -14.28 -4.37 22.65
CA LYS A 121 -14.01 -3.10 21.97
C LYS A 121 -12.83 -2.35 22.57
N VAL A 122 -12.03 -1.76 21.69
CA VAL A 122 -10.98 -0.79 21.97
C VAL A 122 -11.59 0.61 21.94
N GLN A 123 -11.27 1.45 22.93
CA GLN A 123 -11.69 2.84 22.92
C GLN A 123 -10.93 3.62 21.84
N THR A 124 -11.63 3.96 20.76
CA THR A 124 -11.14 4.77 19.64
C THR A 124 -11.38 6.27 19.88
N TRP A 125 -10.71 7.12 19.12
CA TRP A 125 -10.80 8.58 19.29
C TRP A 125 -12.23 9.06 19.06
N ASN A 126 -12.88 9.55 20.13
CA ASN A 126 -14.28 9.97 20.14
C ASN A 126 -15.26 8.92 19.56
N GLY A 127 -14.93 7.63 19.64
CA GLY A 127 -15.73 6.55 19.06
C GLY A 127 -15.77 6.51 17.53
N LYS A 128 -14.83 7.17 16.84
CA LYS A 128 -14.80 7.28 15.37
C LYS A 128 -14.21 6.07 14.63
N GLY A 129 -13.79 5.03 15.35
CA GLY A 129 -13.24 3.80 14.76
C GLY A 129 -11.74 3.82 14.45
N PHE A 130 -11.04 4.94 14.67
CA PHE A 130 -9.58 5.03 14.53
C PHE A 130 -8.91 5.60 15.78
N LEU A 131 -7.60 5.37 15.91
CA LEU A 131 -6.78 5.93 16.97
C LEU A 131 -6.17 7.25 16.50
N SER A 132 -6.04 8.22 17.41
CA SER A 132 -5.42 9.52 17.12
C SER A 132 -4.27 9.76 18.09
N TRP A 133 -3.04 9.85 17.59
CA TRP A 133 -1.88 10.30 18.35
C TRP A 133 -1.86 11.82 18.39
N ASP A 134 -2.04 12.39 19.58
CA ASP A 134 -2.11 13.84 19.80
C ASP A 134 -1.48 14.19 21.17
N PRO A 135 -0.16 14.04 21.32
CA PRO A 135 0.55 14.28 22.58
C PRO A 135 0.51 15.74 23.04
N GLN A 136 0.09 16.66 22.16
CA GLN A 136 0.00 18.10 22.44
C GLN A 136 -1.45 18.55 22.67
N ALA A 137 -2.43 17.64 22.65
CA ALA A 137 -3.85 17.94 22.83
C ALA A 137 -4.36 19.04 21.86
N LYS A 138 -3.93 18.99 20.60
CA LYS A 138 -4.35 19.92 19.54
C LYS A 138 -5.73 19.59 18.97
N HIS A 139 -6.15 18.33 19.04
CA HIS A 139 -7.46 17.90 18.57
C HIS A 139 -8.55 18.23 19.59
N ASN A 140 -9.80 18.27 19.13
CA ASN A 140 -10.96 18.47 19.99
C ASN A 140 -12.04 17.40 19.71
N PRO A 141 -12.28 16.45 20.63
CA PRO A 141 -11.55 16.25 21.90
C PRO A 141 -10.08 15.83 21.67
N PRO A 142 -9.20 15.95 22.67
CA PRO A 142 -7.81 15.49 22.58
C PRO A 142 -7.71 14.00 22.21
N GLY A 143 -6.69 13.65 21.43
CA GLY A 143 -6.31 12.26 21.15
C GLY A 143 -5.48 11.61 22.27
N ASP A 144 -4.88 10.47 21.97
CA ASP A 144 -3.97 9.77 22.87
C ASP A 144 -2.65 10.54 23.02
N SER A 145 -2.25 10.79 24.27
CA SER A 145 -0.96 11.42 24.62
C SER A 145 0.03 10.46 25.28
N ASN A 146 -0.40 9.23 25.61
CA ASN A 146 0.44 8.18 26.15
C ASN A 146 0.77 7.15 25.05
N LEU A 147 2.06 7.04 24.73
CA LEU A 147 2.54 6.17 23.65
C LEU A 147 2.25 4.69 23.91
N ASN A 148 2.38 4.22 25.16
CA ASN A 148 2.11 2.83 25.52
C ASN A 148 0.63 2.49 25.37
N ASP A 149 -0.26 3.43 25.69
CA ASP A 149 -1.69 3.24 25.51
C ASP A 149 -2.05 3.18 24.03
N LEU A 150 -1.49 4.08 23.19
CA LEU A 150 -1.67 4.04 21.74
C LEU A 150 -1.20 2.71 21.14
N ILE A 151 0.02 2.27 21.48
CA ILE A 151 0.60 0.99 21.02
C ILE A 151 -0.28 -0.18 21.46
N GLY A 152 -0.67 -0.22 22.73
CA GLY A 152 -1.51 -1.29 23.28
C GLY A 152 -2.89 -1.36 22.63
N LYS A 153 -3.50 -0.21 22.33
CA LYS A 153 -4.77 -0.14 21.58
C LYS A 153 -4.59 -0.63 20.15
N PHE A 154 -3.55 -0.18 19.45
CA PHE A 154 -3.33 -0.57 18.06
C PHE A 154 -3.06 -2.08 17.93
N ALA A 155 -2.18 -2.64 18.77
CA ALA A 155 -1.91 -4.08 18.82
C ALA A 155 -3.18 -4.91 19.07
N LYS A 156 -4.08 -4.44 19.94
CA LYS A 156 -5.38 -5.07 20.17
C LYS A 156 -6.29 -5.04 18.94
N ILE A 157 -6.34 -3.91 18.21
CA ILE A 157 -7.13 -3.83 16.98
C ILE A 157 -6.57 -4.79 15.90
N VAL A 158 -5.24 -4.88 15.76
CA VAL A 158 -4.59 -5.82 14.84
C VAL A 158 -5.02 -7.26 15.11
N VAL A 159 -4.93 -7.74 16.36
CA VAL A 159 -5.36 -9.10 16.73
C VAL A 159 -6.90 -9.24 16.71
N GLY A 160 -7.63 -8.18 17.02
CA GLY A 160 -9.08 -8.12 17.00
C GLY A 160 -9.70 -8.17 15.60
N THR A 161 -8.89 -8.03 14.55
CA THR A 161 -9.25 -8.34 13.16
C THR A 161 -9.93 -9.70 13.07
N GLY A 162 -9.33 -10.72 13.71
CA GLY A 162 -9.84 -12.10 13.71
C GLY A 162 -9.45 -12.87 12.45
N GLN A 163 -9.85 -14.15 12.39
CA GLN A 163 -9.56 -15.06 11.27
C GLN A 163 -10.81 -15.82 10.81
N ASP A 164 -11.98 -15.27 11.14
CA ASP A 164 -13.32 -15.79 10.89
C ASP A 164 -14.10 -14.93 9.89
N GLY A 165 -13.38 -14.15 9.08
CA GLY A 165 -13.89 -13.39 7.95
C GLY A 165 -14.28 -14.26 6.76
N CYS A 166 -14.64 -13.60 5.66
CA CYS A 166 -14.95 -14.27 4.42
C CYS A 166 -13.67 -14.82 3.79
N GLY A 167 -13.69 -16.09 3.36
CA GLY A 167 -12.59 -16.75 2.64
C GLY A 167 -12.47 -16.34 1.17
N PHE A 168 -12.90 -15.12 0.85
CA PHE A 168 -12.79 -14.49 -0.47
C PHE A 168 -12.30 -13.06 -0.24
N GLU A 169 -10.98 -12.92 -0.23
CA GLU A 169 -10.25 -11.81 0.35
C GLU A 169 -10.22 -10.63 -0.63
N ALA A 170 -11.18 -9.71 -0.50
CA ALA A 170 -11.26 -8.51 -1.32
C ALA A 170 -10.31 -7.40 -0.81
N SER A 171 -9.04 -7.76 -0.65
CA SER A 171 -7.98 -6.91 -0.07
C SER A 171 -7.83 -5.58 -0.82
N LEU A 172 -7.83 -5.59 -2.15
CA LEU A 172 -7.68 -4.38 -2.96
C LEU A 172 -8.95 -3.53 -2.98
N GLU A 173 -10.12 -4.13 -3.15
CA GLU A 173 -11.39 -3.40 -3.16
C GLU A 173 -11.74 -2.87 -1.77
N SER A 174 -11.31 -3.50 -0.68
CA SER A 174 -11.63 -3.01 0.68
C SER A 174 -11.03 -1.63 0.97
N TRP A 175 -9.74 -1.42 0.68
CA TRP A 175 -9.18 -0.07 0.86
C TRP A 175 -9.67 0.90 -0.23
N TYR A 176 -9.96 0.43 -1.45
CA TYR A 176 -10.55 1.25 -2.50
C TYR A 176 -11.93 1.78 -2.06
N ARG A 177 -12.80 0.88 -1.58
CA ARG A 177 -14.13 1.18 -1.08
C ARG A 177 -14.08 2.21 0.05
N PHE A 178 -13.16 2.05 1.00
CA PHE A 178 -13.00 3.02 2.08
C PHE A 178 -12.50 4.39 1.57
N LEU A 179 -11.41 4.42 0.81
CA LEU A 179 -10.68 5.65 0.50
C LEU A 179 -11.14 6.39 -0.76
N VAL A 180 -11.69 5.68 -1.74
CA VAL A 180 -11.81 6.13 -3.13
C VAL A 180 -13.24 6.05 -3.63
N ASP A 181 -14.03 5.05 -3.21
CA ASP A 181 -15.40 4.91 -3.67
C ASP A 181 -16.25 6.13 -3.22
N PRO A 182 -16.78 6.94 -4.15
CA PRO A 182 -17.57 8.11 -3.80
C PRO A 182 -18.97 7.81 -3.27
N ALA A 183 -19.51 6.61 -3.55
CA ALA A 183 -20.84 6.20 -3.12
C ALA A 183 -20.85 4.70 -2.80
N PRO A 184 -20.11 4.27 -1.76
CA PRO A 184 -20.05 2.86 -1.37
C PRO A 184 -21.45 2.37 -1.05
N TYR A 185 -21.83 1.21 -1.59
CA TYR A 185 -23.19 0.68 -1.46
C TYR A 185 -23.49 0.19 -0.05
N SER A 186 -24.74 0.27 0.43
CA SER A 186 -25.05 -0.22 1.78
C SER A 186 -25.22 -1.74 1.87
N LYS A 187 -25.69 -2.37 0.79
CA LYS A 187 -25.84 -3.83 0.65
C LYS A 187 -26.01 -4.24 -0.80
N MET A 188 -25.86 -5.52 -1.10
CA MET A 188 -26.17 -6.12 -2.41
C MET A 188 -27.56 -6.74 -2.40
N VAL A 189 -28.35 -6.52 -3.45
CA VAL A 189 -29.70 -7.11 -3.59
C VAL A 189 -29.91 -7.72 -4.97
N LYS A 190 -30.95 -8.55 -5.11
CA LYS A 190 -31.32 -9.21 -6.37
C LYS A 190 -31.89 -8.21 -7.37
N TYR A 191 -31.38 -8.24 -8.58
CA TYR A 191 -31.75 -7.36 -9.68
C TYR A 191 -32.23 -8.19 -10.87
N ASP A 192 -33.23 -7.69 -11.58
CA ASP A 192 -33.55 -8.15 -12.92
C ASP A 192 -32.43 -7.68 -13.87
N CYS A 193 -31.86 -8.62 -14.62
CA CYS A 193 -30.68 -8.34 -15.45
C CYS A 193 -30.98 -7.38 -16.60
N ASP A 194 -32.20 -7.43 -17.17
CA ASP A 194 -32.55 -6.63 -18.34
C ASP A 194 -32.86 -5.18 -17.97
N SER A 195 -33.65 -4.98 -16.91
CA SER A 195 -34.04 -3.66 -16.43
C SER A 195 -33.01 -3.02 -15.49
N ASN A 196 -32.04 -3.80 -15.00
CA ASN A 196 -31.07 -3.37 -13.99
C ASN A 196 -31.74 -2.70 -12.77
N ALA A 197 -32.84 -3.29 -12.31
CA ALA A 197 -33.64 -2.80 -11.20
C ALA A 197 -33.88 -3.91 -10.15
N PRO A 198 -34.09 -3.57 -8.87
CA PRO A 198 -34.39 -4.55 -7.83
C PRO A 198 -35.59 -5.43 -8.18
N ALA A 199 -35.41 -6.75 -8.11
CA ALA A 199 -36.44 -7.75 -8.37
C ALA A 199 -36.27 -8.97 -7.46
N ALA A 200 -37.36 -9.46 -6.87
CA ALA A 200 -37.31 -10.54 -5.87
C ALA A 200 -36.76 -11.87 -6.44
N ASP A 201 -37.02 -12.12 -7.72
CA ASP A 201 -36.59 -13.27 -8.53
C ASP A 201 -35.45 -12.92 -9.51
N GLY A 202 -34.80 -11.78 -9.31
CA GLY A 202 -33.70 -11.31 -10.14
C GLY A 202 -32.51 -12.28 -10.19
N GLN A 203 -31.97 -12.49 -11.40
CA GLN A 203 -30.81 -13.35 -11.67
C GLN A 203 -29.47 -12.60 -11.61
N CYS A 204 -29.52 -11.28 -11.44
CA CYS A 204 -28.35 -10.43 -11.25
C CYS A 204 -28.30 -9.92 -9.81
N ARG A 205 -27.20 -9.29 -9.44
CA ARG A 205 -27.06 -8.51 -8.22
C ARG A 205 -26.80 -7.05 -8.56
N GLY A 206 -27.16 -6.17 -7.65
CA GLY A 206 -26.91 -4.75 -7.78
C GLY A 206 -26.72 -4.10 -6.42
N PRO A 207 -25.92 -3.03 -6.35
CA PRO A 207 -25.78 -2.23 -5.14
C PRO A 207 -27.08 -1.50 -4.81
N GLU A 208 -27.50 -1.53 -3.54
CA GLU A 208 -28.63 -0.74 -3.01
C GLU A 208 -28.18 0.17 -1.86
N GLY A 209 -28.63 1.43 -1.90
CA GLY A 209 -28.35 2.43 -0.88
C GLY A 209 -26.89 2.92 -0.86
N ILE A 210 -26.60 3.87 0.03
CA ILE A 210 -25.24 4.40 0.26
C ILE A 210 -24.85 4.12 1.71
N ASP A 211 -23.67 3.55 1.90
CA ASP A 211 -23.02 3.30 3.16
C ASP A 211 -22.50 4.61 3.76
N GLN A 212 -23.36 5.25 4.55
CA GLN A 212 -23.04 6.50 5.24
C GLN A 212 -21.93 6.31 6.29
N THR A 213 -21.72 5.09 6.80
CA THR A 213 -20.67 4.82 7.79
C THR A 213 -19.30 4.98 7.16
N VAL A 214 -19.07 4.37 5.99
CA VAL A 214 -17.81 4.53 5.24
C VAL A 214 -17.57 6.01 4.90
N LEU A 215 -18.60 6.71 4.40
CA LEU A 215 -18.47 8.13 4.05
C LEU A 215 -18.11 8.99 5.27
N ALA A 216 -18.76 8.78 6.41
CA ALA A 216 -18.50 9.51 7.65
C ALA A 216 -17.10 9.18 8.20
N GLN A 217 -16.74 7.90 8.29
CA GLN A 217 -15.44 7.46 8.77
C GLN A 217 -14.30 7.97 7.87
N ARG A 218 -14.45 7.91 6.54
CA ARG A 218 -13.46 8.48 5.61
C ARG A 218 -13.28 9.98 5.84
N ALA A 219 -14.38 10.74 5.95
CA ALA A 219 -14.33 12.18 6.14
C ALA A 219 -13.65 12.58 7.46
N ASP A 220 -13.83 11.78 8.51
CA ASP A 220 -13.19 11.96 9.81
C ASP A 220 -11.72 11.52 9.84
N PHE A 221 -11.38 10.46 9.10
CA PHE A 221 -10.06 9.84 9.12
C PHE A 221 -9.07 10.51 8.15
N VAL A 222 -9.45 10.70 6.88
CA VAL A 222 -8.55 11.11 5.79
C VAL A 222 -8.36 12.63 5.78
N ARG A 223 -7.14 13.08 6.03
CA ARG A 223 -6.81 14.52 6.07
C ARG A 223 -6.12 14.97 4.76
N PRO A 224 -6.53 16.08 4.16
CA PRO A 224 -6.02 16.50 2.85
C PRO A 224 -4.53 16.88 2.86
N ASP A 225 -3.99 17.28 4.02
CA ASP A 225 -2.60 17.69 4.21
C ASP A 225 -1.73 16.63 4.92
N SER A 226 -2.25 15.42 5.11
CA SER A 226 -1.47 14.29 5.62
C SER A 226 -0.75 13.54 4.50
N LEU A 227 0.35 12.90 4.88
CA LEU A 227 0.80 11.70 4.20
C LEU A 227 -0.16 10.56 4.52
N LEU A 228 -0.60 9.83 3.50
CA LEU A 228 -1.41 8.62 3.66
C LEU A 228 -0.56 7.40 3.32
N ALA A 229 -0.48 6.43 4.22
CA ALA A 229 0.08 5.12 3.94
C ALA A 229 -1.00 4.04 4.09
N VAL A 230 -1.20 3.26 3.03
CA VAL A 230 -2.04 2.06 3.04
C VAL A 230 -1.13 0.85 3.20
N VAL A 231 -1.34 0.06 4.25
CA VAL A 231 -0.55 -1.12 4.56
C VAL A 231 -1.43 -2.35 4.50
N MET A 232 -1.15 -3.24 3.55
CA MET A 232 -1.86 -4.49 3.35
C MET A 232 -1.11 -5.64 4.03
N LEU A 233 -1.83 -6.48 4.77
CA LEU A 233 -1.31 -7.74 5.33
C LEU A 233 -2.27 -8.88 4.92
N THR A 234 -1.84 -9.76 4.01
CA THR A 234 -2.61 -10.94 3.58
C THR A 234 -1.66 -12.06 3.15
N ASP A 235 -2.01 -13.31 3.46
CA ASP A 235 -1.28 -14.47 2.97
C ASP A 235 -1.92 -15.13 1.75
N GLU A 236 -2.92 -14.47 1.17
CA GLU A 236 -3.65 -14.92 0.01
C GLU A 236 -3.50 -13.94 -1.16
N ASN A 237 -4.04 -14.32 -2.31
CA ASN A 237 -4.11 -13.42 -3.46
C ASN A 237 -5.46 -12.69 -3.45
N ASP A 238 -5.50 -11.49 -4.05
CA ASP A 238 -6.71 -10.65 -4.04
C ASP A 238 -7.88 -11.30 -4.80
N CYS A 239 -9.06 -11.31 -4.18
CA CYS A 239 -10.32 -11.82 -4.72
C CYS A 239 -11.38 -10.70 -4.80
N SER A 240 -10.96 -9.51 -5.25
CA SER A 240 -11.85 -8.35 -5.37
C SER A 240 -12.82 -8.46 -6.55
N ILE A 241 -13.92 -9.19 -6.33
CA ILE A 241 -15.00 -9.43 -7.31
C ILE A 241 -15.74 -8.13 -7.64
N ILE A 242 -16.11 -7.98 -8.92
CA ILE A 242 -16.88 -6.84 -9.41
C ILE A 242 -18.27 -6.87 -8.78
N ASP A 243 -18.67 -5.76 -8.18
CA ASP A 243 -20.03 -5.63 -7.68
C ASP A 243 -21.04 -5.50 -8.82
N GLY A 244 -22.07 -6.34 -8.74
CA GLY A 244 -23.25 -6.29 -9.59
C GLY A 244 -23.22 -7.27 -10.77
N TRP A 245 -24.32 -7.27 -11.52
CA TRP A 245 -24.60 -8.23 -12.60
C TRP A 245 -24.52 -9.67 -12.10
N GLN A 246 -23.97 -10.58 -12.92
CA GLN A 246 -23.81 -11.98 -12.57
C GLN A 246 -22.46 -12.27 -11.91
N ASN A 247 -21.64 -11.27 -11.55
CA ASN A 247 -20.29 -11.52 -11.03
C ASN A 247 -20.26 -12.29 -9.70
N TYR A 248 -21.33 -12.16 -8.90
CA TYR A 248 -21.51 -12.92 -7.66
C TYR A 248 -21.43 -14.45 -7.86
N ILE A 249 -21.67 -14.96 -9.07
CA ILE A 249 -21.58 -16.40 -9.35
C ILE A 249 -20.16 -16.95 -9.15
N ALA A 250 -19.14 -16.09 -9.18
CA ALA A 250 -17.77 -16.44 -8.86
C ALA A 250 -17.65 -17.09 -7.47
N VAL A 251 -18.57 -16.78 -6.55
CA VAL A 251 -18.58 -17.28 -5.18
C VAL A 251 -19.88 -18.01 -4.82
N GLN A 252 -20.71 -18.35 -5.81
CA GLN A 252 -21.92 -19.16 -5.57
C GLN A 252 -21.55 -20.61 -5.25
N ALA A 253 -21.89 -21.10 -4.06
CA ALA A 253 -21.63 -22.47 -3.65
C ALA A 253 -22.66 -23.46 -4.19
N TYR A 254 -23.94 -23.11 -4.22
CA TYR A 254 -25.02 -24.04 -4.55
C TYR A 254 -26.03 -23.50 -5.58
N THR A 255 -26.61 -24.41 -6.35
CA THR A 255 -27.87 -24.20 -7.08
C THR A 255 -28.91 -25.17 -6.56
N GLY A 256 -29.83 -24.66 -5.73
CA GLY A 256 -30.77 -25.50 -4.99
C GLY A 256 -30.02 -26.33 -3.94
N GLN A 257 -30.02 -27.65 -4.09
CA GLN A 257 -29.32 -28.58 -3.20
C GLN A 257 -28.01 -29.13 -3.78
N ASN A 258 -27.69 -28.77 -5.03
CA ASN A 258 -26.51 -29.28 -5.72
C ASN A 258 -25.39 -28.23 -5.67
N PRO A 259 -24.11 -28.64 -5.60
CA PRO A 259 -22.99 -27.74 -5.83
C PRO A 259 -23.14 -27.00 -7.16
N PHE A 260 -22.90 -25.70 -7.13
CA PHE A 260 -22.79 -24.91 -8.35
C PHE A 260 -21.37 -25.04 -8.89
N HIS A 261 -21.22 -25.12 -10.22
CA HIS A 261 -19.92 -25.03 -10.88
C HIS A 261 -19.95 -23.96 -11.96
N LEU A 262 -18.83 -23.28 -12.14
CA LEU A 262 -18.65 -22.31 -13.22
C LEU A 262 -18.53 -23.03 -14.57
N PRO A 263 -18.99 -22.40 -15.67
CA PRO A 263 -18.81 -22.94 -17.00
C PRO A 263 -17.34 -23.04 -17.40
N ARG A 264 -17.01 -24.00 -18.26
CA ARG A 264 -15.69 -24.13 -18.89
C ARG A 264 -15.35 -22.89 -19.73
N ALA A 265 -14.06 -22.65 -19.91
CA ALA A 265 -13.54 -21.72 -20.90
C ALA A 265 -13.26 -22.42 -22.24
N THR A 266 -13.19 -21.65 -23.33
CA THR A 266 -12.74 -22.14 -24.63
C THR A 266 -11.27 -22.60 -24.59
N SER A 267 -10.89 -23.48 -25.52
CA SER A 267 -9.51 -23.99 -25.64
C SER A 267 -8.45 -22.89 -25.80
N GLN A 268 -8.79 -21.75 -26.41
CA GLN A 268 -7.91 -20.59 -26.55
C GLN A 268 -7.46 -20.04 -25.19
N CYS A 269 -8.31 -20.10 -24.16
CA CYS A 269 -7.98 -19.59 -22.84
C CYS A 269 -6.79 -20.29 -22.19
N GLN A 270 -6.36 -21.46 -22.68
CA GLN A 270 -5.19 -22.15 -22.14
C GLN A 270 -3.86 -21.57 -22.64
N SER A 271 -3.83 -21.00 -23.84
CA SER A 271 -2.61 -20.45 -24.46
C SER A 271 -2.61 -18.92 -24.48
N ASP A 272 -3.79 -18.30 -24.58
CA ASP A 272 -3.96 -16.85 -24.62
C ASP A 272 -5.23 -16.39 -23.86
N PRO A 273 -5.25 -16.46 -22.52
CA PRO A 273 -6.29 -15.94 -21.63
C PRO A 273 -6.71 -14.48 -21.88
N ALA A 274 -5.85 -13.66 -22.49
CA ALA A 274 -6.17 -12.26 -22.81
C ALA A 274 -6.70 -12.08 -24.24
N GLY A 275 -6.67 -13.14 -25.06
CA GLY A 275 -7.11 -13.09 -26.44
C GLY A 275 -8.63 -12.99 -26.56
N PRO A 276 -9.17 -12.34 -27.62
CA PRO A 276 -10.61 -12.15 -27.80
C PRO A 276 -11.40 -13.45 -28.05
N GLN A 277 -10.70 -14.56 -28.29
CA GLN A 277 -11.30 -15.89 -28.44
C GLN A 277 -11.29 -16.70 -27.13
N CYS A 278 -10.69 -16.16 -26.06
CA CYS A 278 -10.85 -16.69 -24.72
C CYS A 278 -12.21 -16.26 -24.16
N LEU A 279 -13.18 -17.17 -24.24
CA LEU A 279 -14.59 -16.92 -23.88
C LEU A 279 -15.09 -18.01 -22.94
N SER A 280 -16.16 -17.73 -22.21
CA SER A 280 -16.87 -18.76 -21.48
C SER A 280 -17.68 -19.63 -22.45
N CYS A 281 -17.67 -20.94 -22.25
CA CYS A 281 -18.53 -21.86 -23.01
C CYS A 281 -20.02 -21.58 -22.82
N ALA A 282 -20.43 -20.90 -21.74
CA ALA A 282 -21.81 -20.45 -21.57
C ALA A 282 -22.21 -19.28 -22.49
N GLN A 283 -21.24 -18.60 -23.10
CA GLN A 283 -21.45 -17.47 -24.01
C GLN A 283 -21.31 -17.86 -25.49
N MET A 284 -20.92 -19.11 -25.76
CA MET A 284 -20.69 -19.62 -27.12
C MET A 284 -21.99 -20.10 -27.76
N ALA A 285 -22.28 -19.64 -28.97
CA ALA A 285 -23.45 -20.08 -29.75
C ALA A 285 -23.25 -21.44 -30.44
N ASP A 286 -22.00 -21.83 -30.73
CA ASP A 286 -21.63 -23.12 -31.33
C ASP A 286 -20.59 -23.83 -30.41
N PRO A 287 -20.90 -25.01 -29.86
CA PRO A 287 -20.03 -25.73 -28.91
C PRO A 287 -18.87 -26.48 -29.59
N SER A 288 -18.53 -26.20 -30.85
CA SER A 288 -17.46 -26.89 -31.58
C SER A 288 -16.04 -26.73 -30.99
N ASP A 289 -15.85 -25.79 -30.05
CA ASP A 289 -14.60 -25.68 -29.30
C ASP A 289 -14.31 -26.97 -28.51
N PRO A 290 -13.07 -27.50 -28.54
CA PRO A 290 -12.72 -28.75 -27.87
C PRO A 290 -13.01 -28.80 -26.37
N GLU A 291 -12.87 -27.69 -25.63
CA GLU A 291 -13.19 -27.66 -24.21
C GLU A 291 -14.70 -27.60 -23.98
N CYS A 292 -15.42 -26.80 -24.76
CA CYS A 292 -16.89 -26.71 -24.66
C CYS A 292 -17.58 -28.03 -25.04
N SER A 293 -16.98 -28.82 -25.93
CA SER A 293 -17.47 -30.16 -26.30
C SER A 293 -17.36 -31.21 -25.18
N LYS A 294 -16.60 -30.95 -24.11
CA LYS A 294 -16.51 -31.85 -22.93
C LYS A 294 -17.69 -31.70 -21.96
N GLY A 295 -18.56 -30.71 -22.21
CA GLY A 295 -19.67 -30.35 -21.33
C GLY A 295 -19.55 -28.92 -20.83
N LEU A 296 -20.69 -28.34 -20.44
CA LEU A 296 -20.75 -26.92 -20.06
C LEU A 296 -19.99 -26.61 -18.77
N TYR A 297 -20.08 -27.49 -17.76
CA TYR A 297 -19.56 -27.26 -16.42
C TYR A 297 -18.34 -28.11 -16.10
N TYR A 298 -17.53 -27.62 -15.17
CA TYR A 298 -16.46 -28.39 -14.53
C TYR A 298 -17.00 -29.43 -13.54
N SER A 299 -16.16 -30.40 -13.20
CA SER A 299 -16.39 -31.31 -12.06
C SER A 299 -15.96 -30.69 -10.72
N ASP A 300 -16.33 -31.32 -9.60
CA ASP A 300 -15.93 -30.90 -8.24
C ASP A 300 -14.42 -30.67 -8.08
N VAL A 301 -13.59 -31.48 -8.74
CA VAL A 301 -12.11 -31.40 -8.66
C VAL A 301 -11.57 -30.28 -9.55
N GLU A 302 -12.23 -30.00 -10.68
CA GLU A 302 -11.77 -28.96 -11.60
C GLU A 302 -12.23 -27.55 -11.19
N ASP A 303 -13.33 -27.46 -10.43
CA ASP A 303 -13.90 -26.22 -9.92
C ASP A 303 -14.26 -26.31 -8.43
N SER A 304 -13.21 -26.38 -7.61
CA SER A 304 -13.32 -26.09 -6.19
C SER A 304 -13.63 -24.61 -5.95
N LEU A 305 -14.65 -24.37 -5.12
CA LEU A 305 -15.12 -23.05 -4.71
C LEU A 305 -13.99 -22.14 -4.19
N ASN A 306 -13.11 -22.66 -3.33
CA ASN A 306 -12.01 -21.90 -2.71
C ASN A 306 -11.00 -21.36 -3.73
N LEU A 307 -10.89 -21.97 -4.91
CA LEU A 307 -9.93 -21.55 -5.93
C LEU A 307 -10.56 -20.68 -7.01
N ARG A 308 -11.80 -20.24 -6.89
CA ARG A 308 -12.44 -19.49 -7.98
C ARG A 308 -11.85 -18.12 -8.23
N CYS A 309 -11.06 -17.56 -7.32
CA CYS A 309 -10.27 -16.33 -7.57
C CYS A 309 -8.87 -16.57 -8.13
N TYR A 310 -8.57 -17.81 -8.54
CA TYR A 310 -7.32 -18.18 -9.21
C TYR A 310 -7.56 -18.42 -10.71
N ARG A 311 -6.79 -17.72 -11.56
CA ARG A 311 -6.74 -17.84 -13.03
C ARG A 311 -8.11 -17.90 -13.72
N GLN A 312 -9.00 -16.99 -13.34
CA GLN A 312 -10.40 -16.97 -13.79
C GLN A 312 -10.56 -16.94 -15.31
N LYS A 313 -9.80 -16.10 -16.02
CA LYS A 313 -9.87 -16.09 -17.50
C LYS A 313 -9.45 -17.41 -18.13
N GLN A 314 -8.33 -17.99 -17.69
CA GLN A 314 -7.87 -19.29 -18.20
C GLN A 314 -8.88 -20.41 -17.93
N ARG A 315 -9.53 -20.39 -16.76
CA ARG A 315 -10.43 -21.47 -16.31
C ARG A 315 -11.87 -21.28 -16.79
N PHE A 316 -12.42 -20.08 -16.72
CA PHE A 316 -13.84 -19.81 -16.93
C PHE A 316 -14.13 -18.92 -18.14
N GLY A 317 -13.11 -18.33 -18.78
CA GLY A 317 -13.26 -17.40 -19.90
C GLY A 317 -13.82 -16.03 -19.50
N ILE A 318 -14.10 -15.84 -18.22
CA ILE A 318 -14.60 -14.60 -17.62
C ILE A 318 -13.61 -14.19 -16.52
N ASP A 319 -13.36 -12.89 -16.40
CA ASP A 319 -12.72 -12.31 -15.22
C ASP A 319 -13.86 -11.66 -14.44
N PHE A 320 -14.09 -12.15 -13.23
CA PHE A 320 -15.11 -11.65 -12.34
C PHE A 320 -14.54 -10.57 -11.40
N MET A 321 -13.24 -10.31 -11.43
CA MET A 321 -12.57 -9.36 -10.54
C MET A 321 -12.39 -7.99 -11.17
N TYR A 322 -12.37 -6.95 -10.34
CA TYR A 322 -11.99 -5.63 -10.79
C TYR A 322 -10.56 -5.64 -11.36
N PRO A 323 -10.29 -4.89 -12.44
CA PRO A 323 -9.00 -4.87 -13.10
C PRO A 323 -7.96 -4.19 -12.21
N ILE A 324 -6.71 -4.67 -12.24
CA ILE A 324 -5.60 -4.14 -11.43
C ILE A 324 -5.41 -2.63 -11.63
N ARG A 325 -5.64 -2.13 -12.85
CA ARG A 325 -5.54 -0.71 -13.21
C ARG A 325 -6.49 0.18 -12.41
N ARG A 326 -7.64 -0.33 -11.93
CA ARG A 326 -8.56 0.41 -11.05
C ARG A 326 -7.81 0.97 -9.84
N TYR A 327 -6.99 0.13 -9.22
CA TYR A 327 -6.29 0.44 -7.99
C TYR A 327 -5.08 1.36 -8.21
N SER A 328 -4.31 1.15 -9.28
CA SER A 328 -3.19 2.07 -9.60
C SER A 328 -3.70 3.45 -10.00
N ASN A 329 -4.78 3.53 -10.79
CA ASN A 329 -5.45 4.79 -11.09
C ASN A 329 -5.96 5.48 -9.83
N ALA A 330 -6.55 4.73 -8.89
CA ALA A 330 -7.06 5.25 -7.63
C ALA A 330 -5.98 5.97 -6.81
N LEU A 331 -4.76 5.44 -6.80
CA LEU A 331 -3.64 5.95 -6.02
C LEU A 331 -2.84 7.07 -6.73
N THR A 332 -3.07 7.29 -8.03
CA THR A 332 -2.23 8.19 -8.85
C THR A 332 -3.01 9.33 -9.51
N LYS A 333 -4.30 9.14 -9.80
CA LYS A 333 -5.13 10.11 -10.53
C LYS A 333 -6.04 10.91 -9.60
N ARG A 334 -5.89 12.24 -9.65
CA ARG A 334 -6.76 13.20 -8.93
C ARG A 334 -8.20 13.23 -9.43
N GLN A 335 -8.41 12.78 -10.65
CA GLN A 335 -9.69 12.72 -11.33
C GLN A 335 -9.63 11.54 -12.30
N PHE A 336 -10.71 10.76 -12.34
CA PHE A 336 -10.84 9.63 -13.26
C PHE A 336 -11.36 10.12 -14.60
N SER A 337 -10.86 9.55 -15.70
CA SER A 337 -11.52 9.67 -17.00
C SER A 337 -12.62 8.64 -17.17
N ALA A 338 -13.51 8.81 -18.16
CA ALA A 338 -14.49 7.78 -18.50
C ALA A 338 -13.85 6.40 -18.77
N ALA A 339 -12.65 6.37 -19.36
CA ALA A 339 -11.90 5.14 -19.62
C ALA A 339 -11.24 4.52 -18.36
N ASP A 340 -11.26 5.21 -17.23
CA ASP A 340 -10.75 4.69 -15.95
C ASP A 340 -11.84 4.03 -15.10
N VAL A 341 -13.11 4.24 -15.44
CA VAL A 341 -14.28 3.75 -14.69
C VAL A 341 -15.02 2.73 -15.56
N GLN A 342 -14.56 1.47 -15.50
CA GLN A 342 -14.95 0.43 -16.45
C GLN A 342 -16.23 -0.36 -16.07
N TYR A 343 -16.70 -0.22 -14.83
CA TYR A 343 -17.80 -1.00 -14.24
C TYR A 343 -18.79 -0.04 -13.57
N PRO A 344 -20.09 -0.41 -13.41
CA PRO A 344 -21.20 0.55 -13.38
C PRO A 344 -20.88 1.73 -12.47
N VAL A 345 -20.84 2.90 -13.09
CA VAL A 345 -20.53 4.15 -12.42
C VAL A 345 -21.51 4.30 -11.28
N ASN A 346 -20.99 4.46 -10.06
CA ASN A 346 -21.80 4.79 -8.90
C ASN A 346 -22.82 5.88 -9.27
N PRO A 347 -24.10 5.70 -8.94
CA PRO A 347 -25.12 6.71 -9.24
C PRO A 347 -24.70 8.07 -8.67
N GLY A 348 -24.39 9.02 -9.55
CA GLY A 348 -23.99 10.38 -9.17
C GLY A 348 -22.49 10.71 -9.25
N PHE A 349 -21.62 9.75 -9.56
CA PHE A 349 -20.23 10.06 -9.96
C PHE A 349 -20.17 10.31 -11.46
N ALA A 350 -19.58 11.43 -11.86
CA ALA A 350 -19.36 11.80 -13.26
C ALA A 350 -17.85 11.73 -13.57
N PRO A 351 -17.39 10.68 -14.27
CA PRO A 351 -16.04 10.63 -14.82
C PRO A 351 -15.74 11.88 -15.66
N ASP A 352 -14.47 12.25 -15.76
CA ASP A 352 -13.95 13.50 -16.39
C ASP A 352 -14.36 14.81 -15.69
N LYS A 353 -15.22 14.75 -14.67
CA LYS A 353 -15.71 15.93 -13.94
C LYS A 353 -15.44 15.86 -12.44
N ASP A 354 -15.67 14.72 -11.83
CA ASP A 354 -15.59 14.59 -10.38
C ASP A 354 -14.18 14.21 -9.92
N LEU A 355 -13.77 14.78 -8.78
CA LEU A 355 -12.46 14.53 -8.19
C LEU A 355 -12.48 13.20 -7.43
N ASN A 356 -11.34 12.54 -7.38
CA ASN A 356 -11.14 11.32 -6.60
C ASN A 356 -11.11 11.64 -5.09
N PRO A 357 -11.97 10.99 -4.26
CA PRO A 357 -12.05 11.23 -2.81
C PRO A 357 -10.73 11.09 -2.05
N LEU A 358 -9.81 10.26 -2.54
CA LEU A 358 -8.47 10.10 -1.96
C LEU A 358 -7.67 11.41 -1.98
N PHE A 359 -7.85 12.21 -3.03
CA PHE A 359 -7.15 13.49 -3.22
C PHE A 359 -7.97 14.68 -2.75
N CYS A 360 -9.29 14.53 -2.73
CA CYS A 360 -10.22 15.50 -2.18
C CYS A 360 -11.14 14.86 -1.13
N PRO A 361 -10.69 14.77 0.13
CA PRO A 361 -11.52 14.21 1.20
C PRO A 361 -12.66 15.16 1.62
N GLN A 362 -12.60 16.44 1.24
CA GLN A 362 -13.60 17.45 1.58
C GLN A 362 -13.99 18.27 0.34
N TYR A 363 -15.19 18.02 -0.16
CA TYR A 363 -15.76 18.71 -1.31
C TYR A 363 -16.40 20.05 -0.94
N ALA A 364 -16.48 20.95 -1.92
CA ALA A 364 -17.27 22.17 -1.80
C ALA A 364 -18.78 21.85 -1.78
N THR A 365 -19.58 22.87 -1.45
CA THR A 365 -21.04 22.80 -1.55
C THR A 365 -21.53 23.70 -2.67
N LYS A 366 -22.54 23.25 -3.40
CA LYS A 366 -23.25 24.06 -4.40
C LYS A 366 -24.18 25.04 -3.70
N GLY A 367 -24.71 26.01 -4.45
CA GLY A 367 -25.66 27.01 -3.93
C GLY A 367 -26.96 26.43 -3.37
N ASP A 368 -27.30 25.17 -3.70
CA ASP A 368 -28.45 24.43 -3.16
C ASP A 368 -28.11 23.58 -1.92
N GLY A 369 -26.86 23.61 -1.44
CA GLY A 369 -26.39 22.84 -0.30
C GLY A 369 -25.93 21.41 -0.62
N SER A 370 -26.07 20.94 -1.86
CA SER A 370 -25.55 19.64 -2.30
C SER A 370 -24.03 19.65 -2.46
N VAL A 371 -23.40 18.47 -2.41
CA VAL A 371 -21.95 18.33 -2.61
C VAL A 371 -21.56 18.62 -4.06
N ASP A 372 -20.52 19.44 -4.26
CA ASP A 372 -19.86 19.63 -5.56
C ASP A 372 -18.58 18.80 -5.64
N MET A 373 -18.71 17.60 -6.21
CA MET A 373 -17.59 16.68 -6.36
C MET A 373 -16.52 17.15 -7.36
N SER A 374 -16.81 18.18 -8.16
CA SER A 374 -15.83 18.78 -9.08
C SER A 374 -14.92 19.80 -8.41
N GLN A 375 -15.21 20.19 -7.16
CA GLN A 375 -14.48 21.24 -6.45
C GLN A 375 -14.06 20.79 -5.06
N CYS A 376 -12.75 20.90 -4.79
CA CYS A 376 -12.23 20.60 -3.46
C CYS A 376 -12.26 21.82 -2.55
N LYS A 377 -12.79 21.65 -1.33
CA LYS A 377 -12.79 22.69 -0.29
C LYS A 377 -11.35 23.02 0.11
N THR A 378 -10.52 22.01 0.31
CA THR A 378 -9.10 22.13 0.67
C THR A 378 -8.17 22.00 -0.55
N THR A 379 -6.88 22.23 -0.37
CA THR A 379 -5.86 21.87 -1.36
C THR A 379 -5.94 20.38 -1.64
N LEU A 380 -5.80 19.97 -2.91
CA LEU A 380 -5.74 18.57 -3.27
C LEU A 380 -4.45 17.95 -2.73
N ARG A 381 -4.58 16.76 -2.16
CA ARG A 381 -3.42 15.98 -1.71
C ARG A 381 -2.43 15.81 -2.88
N ASP A 382 -1.14 15.89 -2.59
CA ASP A 382 -0.11 15.54 -3.55
C ASP A 382 -0.10 14.02 -3.75
N PRO A 383 -0.25 13.47 -4.98
CA PRO A 383 -0.10 12.05 -5.23
C PRO A 383 1.12 11.42 -4.58
N ARG A 384 2.26 12.14 -4.58
CA ARG A 384 3.51 11.69 -3.95
C ARG A 384 3.43 11.44 -2.44
N LEU A 385 2.35 11.85 -1.78
CA LEU A 385 2.09 11.63 -0.36
C LEU A 385 1.18 10.42 -0.10
N VAL A 386 0.82 9.65 -1.13
CA VAL A 386 0.08 8.41 -1.00
C VAL A 386 1.05 7.26 -1.16
N PHE A 387 1.18 6.42 -0.14
CA PHE A 387 2.06 5.25 -0.16
C PHE A 387 1.25 3.97 -0.07
N LEU A 388 1.68 2.93 -0.77
CA LEU A 388 1.12 1.60 -0.68
C LEU A 388 2.22 0.61 -0.28
N ALA A 389 2.01 -0.07 0.84
CA ALA A 389 2.83 -1.17 1.30
C ALA A 389 2.03 -2.48 1.21
N ALA A 390 2.63 -3.51 0.62
CA ALA A 390 2.05 -4.85 0.60
C ALA A 390 2.98 -5.82 1.34
N VAL A 391 2.52 -6.33 2.49
CA VAL A 391 3.11 -7.45 3.22
C VAL A 391 2.34 -8.70 2.81
N VAL A 392 2.80 -9.35 1.75
CA VAL A 392 2.04 -10.39 1.03
C VAL A 392 2.86 -11.65 0.83
N GLY A 393 2.24 -12.71 0.30
CA GLY A 393 2.96 -13.93 -0.04
C GLY A 393 3.93 -13.71 -1.22
N VAL A 394 5.19 -13.55 -0.86
CA VAL A 394 6.36 -13.50 -1.75
C VAL A 394 7.55 -14.00 -0.94
N PRO A 395 8.45 -14.85 -1.46
CA PRO A 395 9.67 -15.18 -0.74
C PRO A 395 10.47 -13.93 -0.41
N TRP A 396 10.81 -13.72 0.86
CA TRP A 396 11.56 -12.53 1.26
C TRP A 396 12.93 -12.48 0.58
N GLN A 397 13.50 -13.63 0.22
CA GLN A 397 14.78 -13.76 -0.45
C GLN A 397 14.79 -13.07 -1.83
N ASP A 398 13.67 -13.10 -2.57
CA ASP A 398 13.61 -12.49 -3.89
C ASP A 398 13.65 -10.96 -3.84
N ILE A 399 13.13 -10.38 -2.75
CA ILE A 399 12.98 -8.93 -2.58
C ILE A 399 13.92 -8.32 -1.53
N ALA A 400 14.75 -9.13 -0.86
CA ALA A 400 15.72 -8.67 0.13
C ALA A 400 16.95 -8.01 -0.51
N ARG A 401 17.57 -7.06 0.19
CA ARG A 401 18.87 -6.48 -0.22
C ARG A 401 19.97 -7.56 -0.28
N ASP A 402 19.91 -8.50 0.65
CA ASP A 402 20.71 -9.72 0.66
C ASP A 402 19.77 -10.94 0.79
N PRO A 403 19.71 -11.85 -0.20
CA PRO A 403 18.85 -13.02 -0.16
C PRO A 403 19.21 -14.02 0.95
N ASN A 404 20.34 -13.85 1.64
CA ASN A 404 20.77 -14.70 2.75
C ASN A 404 20.66 -14.02 4.12
N ASP A 405 20.38 -12.71 4.18
CA ASP A 405 20.37 -11.93 5.42
C ASP A 405 19.33 -10.81 5.38
N LEU A 406 18.10 -11.12 5.84
CA LEU A 406 17.01 -10.15 5.86
C LEU A 406 17.25 -8.98 6.85
N LYS A 407 18.26 -9.05 7.73
CA LYS A 407 18.65 -7.91 8.59
C LYS A 407 19.13 -6.72 7.76
N ARG A 408 19.55 -6.94 6.52
CA ARG A 408 19.87 -5.88 5.56
C ARG A 408 18.64 -5.14 5.04
N GLY A 409 17.44 -5.63 5.33
CA GLY A 409 16.16 -5.05 4.92
C GLY A 409 15.75 -5.40 3.49
N TYR A 410 14.57 -4.93 3.12
CA TYR A 410 14.02 -5.10 1.76
C TYR A 410 14.61 -4.10 0.77
N ARG A 411 14.62 -4.48 -0.50
CA ARG A 411 14.97 -3.58 -1.61
C ARG A 411 13.84 -2.59 -1.85
N PRO A 412 14.15 -1.29 -2.07
CA PRO A 412 13.21 -0.35 -2.63
C PRO A 412 12.68 -0.83 -3.99
N VAL A 413 11.42 -0.54 -4.29
CA VAL A 413 10.74 -0.98 -5.52
C VAL A 413 11.42 -0.47 -6.79
N GLU A 414 12.11 0.67 -6.71
CA GLU A 414 12.96 1.19 -7.78
C GLU A 414 13.99 0.15 -8.22
N GLU A 415 14.66 -0.50 -7.26
CA GLU A 415 15.72 -1.49 -7.51
C GLU A 415 15.16 -2.80 -8.05
N LEU A 416 13.89 -3.13 -7.75
CA LEU A 416 13.22 -4.31 -8.33
C LEU A 416 13.03 -4.17 -9.85
N SER A 417 12.98 -2.93 -10.33
CA SER A 417 12.79 -2.57 -11.74
C SER A 417 14.12 -2.40 -12.49
N TRP A 418 15.26 -2.54 -11.82
CA TRP A 418 16.56 -2.32 -12.43
C TRP A 418 17.02 -3.54 -13.23
N PRO A 419 17.31 -3.39 -14.54
CA PRO A 419 18.03 -4.43 -15.28
C PRO A 419 19.50 -4.44 -14.84
N ARG A 420 20.24 -5.48 -15.26
CA ARG A 420 21.65 -5.66 -14.91
C ARG A 420 22.51 -4.42 -15.19
N SER A 421 22.33 -3.80 -16.36
CA SER A 421 23.07 -2.61 -16.78
C SER A 421 22.90 -1.41 -15.86
N LYS A 422 21.74 -1.28 -15.19
CA LYS A 422 21.47 -0.18 -14.27
C LYS A 422 22.24 -0.35 -12.95
N PHE A 423 22.35 -1.58 -12.44
CA PHE A 423 23.23 -1.87 -11.30
C PHE A 423 24.70 -1.64 -11.63
N ASP A 424 25.18 -2.12 -12.78
CA ASP A 424 26.57 -1.93 -13.20
C ASP A 424 26.91 -0.43 -13.32
N SER A 425 26.00 0.36 -13.90
CA SER A 425 26.14 1.82 -13.99
C SER A 425 26.11 2.50 -12.62
N PHE A 426 25.24 2.06 -11.70
CA PHE A 426 25.18 2.61 -10.34
C PHE A 426 26.45 2.32 -9.55
N ASN A 427 27.06 1.14 -9.73
CA ASN A 427 28.23 0.68 -8.99
C ASN A 427 29.55 1.22 -9.54
N GLN A 428 29.56 1.72 -10.78
CA GLN A 428 30.77 2.21 -11.44
C GLN A 428 31.45 3.32 -10.61
N GLY A 429 32.71 3.09 -10.24
CA GLY A 429 33.53 4.05 -9.49
C GLY A 429 33.15 4.22 -8.00
N LYS A 430 32.22 3.41 -7.47
CA LYS A 430 31.86 3.43 -6.05
C LYS A 430 32.71 2.47 -5.22
N ASP A 431 33.00 2.87 -3.98
CA ASP A 431 33.60 2.00 -2.98
C ASP A 431 32.72 0.76 -2.74
N PRO A 432 33.27 -0.45 -2.49
CA PRO A 432 32.49 -1.65 -2.25
C PRO A 432 31.40 -1.50 -1.18
N SER A 433 31.63 -0.69 -0.13
CA SER A 433 30.63 -0.42 0.92
C SER A 433 29.42 0.39 0.44
N GLN A 434 29.52 1.04 -0.71
CA GLN A 434 28.49 1.88 -1.32
C GLN A 434 27.85 1.25 -2.56
N GLN A 435 28.34 0.08 -2.98
CA GLN A 435 27.80 -0.65 -4.11
C GLN A 435 26.50 -1.36 -3.73
N LYS A 436 25.59 -1.46 -4.69
CA LYS A 436 24.35 -2.24 -4.58
C LYS A 436 24.58 -3.63 -5.17
N THR A 437 24.34 -4.66 -4.38
CA THR A 437 24.42 -6.05 -4.83
C THR A 437 23.37 -6.30 -5.91
N VAL A 438 23.78 -6.89 -7.04
CA VAL A 438 22.85 -7.35 -8.08
C VAL A 438 22.07 -8.55 -7.54
N PRO A 439 20.72 -8.52 -7.56
CA PRO A 439 19.93 -9.68 -7.15
C PRO A 439 20.26 -10.91 -8.02
N PRO A 440 20.35 -12.12 -7.44
CA PRO A 440 20.49 -13.33 -8.24
C PRO A 440 19.37 -13.47 -9.29
N GLY A 441 19.70 -14.01 -10.46
CA GLY A 441 18.78 -14.11 -11.61
C GLY A 441 18.51 -12.80 -12.38
N VAL A 442 19.04 -11.65 -11.95
CA VAL A 442 18.97 -10.38 -12.70
C VAL A 442 20.11 -10.35 -13.74
N GLU A 443 19.77 -10.74 -14.97
CA GLU A 443 20.70 -10.82 -16.10
C GLU A 443 20.12 -10.16 -17.35
N GLY A 444 20.96 -9.44 -18.09
CA GLY A 444 20.53 -8.71 -19.29
C GLY A 444 19.38 -7.74 -18.99
N SER A 445 18.21 -8.02 -19.56
CA SER A 445 16.97 -7.24 -19.36
C SER A 445 16.03 -7.81 -18.31
N VAL A 446 16.33 -8.96 -17.73
CA VAL A 446 15.54 -9.58 -16.66
C VAL A 446 15.69 -8.74 -15.39
N THR A 447 14.56 -8.47 -14.75
CA THR A 447 14.42 -7.71 -13.50
C THR A 447 13.89 -8.62 -12.39
N VAL A 448 13.83 -8.13 -11.15
CA VAL A 448 13.19 -8.89 -10.06
C VAL A 448 11.69 -9.02 -10.31
N TRP A 449 11.06 -8.02 -10.94
CA TRP A 449 9.65 -8.12 -11.33
C TRP A 449 9.36 -9.28 -12.28
N ASP A 450 10.24 -9.54 -13.25
CA ASP A 450 10.11 -10.71 -14.11
C ASP A 450 10.19 -12.03 -13.31
N GLN A 451 10.95 -12.05 -12.22
CA GLN A 451 11.08 -13.22 -11.35
C GLN A 451 9.84 -13.47 -10.52
N ILE A 452 9.30 -12.44 -9.84
CA ILE A 452 8.22 -12.61 -8.86
C ILE A 452 6.81 -12.38 -9.43
N LEU A 453 6.69 -11.60 -10.49
CA LEU A 453 5.41 -11.23 -11.09
C LEU A 453 5.22 -11.83 -12.48
N GLY A 454 6.32 -11.98 -13.21
CA GLY A 454 6.32 -12.34 -14.62
C GLY A 454 6.11 -11.12 -15.51
N LYS A 455 5.71 -11.35 -16.77
CA LYS A 455 5.35 -10.26 -17.68
C LYS A 455 3.93 -9.80 -17.39
N VAL A 456 3.79 -8.50 -17.15
CA VAL A 456 2.50 -7.82 -17.05
C VAL A 456 2.31 -7.04 -18.34
N MET A 457 1.14 -7.18 -18.98
CA MET A 457 0.81 -6.36 -20.12
C MET A 457 0.51 -4.95 -19.64
N THR A 458 1.27 -3.98 -20.14
CA THR A 458 0.98 -2.55 -19.95
C THR A 458 0.47 -1.98 -21.28
N ALA A 459 -0.33 -0.91 -21.17
CA ALA A 459 -1.13 -0.31 -22.25
C ALA A 459 -0.40 0.05 -23.56
N SER A 460 0.92 -0.08 -23.67
CA SER A 460 1.63 0.13 -24.93
C SER A 460 1.52 -1.03 -25.92
N ASN A 461 1.12 -2.24 -25.46
CA ASN A 461 1.18 -3.46 -26.27
C ASN A 461 -0.18 -4.17 -26.47
N SER A 462 -1.26 -3.74 -25.80
CA SER A 462 -2.61 -4.28 -26.02
C SER A 462 -3.41 -3.40 -26.99
N LYS A 463 -4.15 -4.04 -27.90
CA LYS A 463 -5.19 -3.36 -28.69
C LYS A 463 -6.51 -3.19 -27.91
N ASP A 464 -6.55 -3.68 -26.67
CA ASP A 464 -7.68 -3.61 -25.75
C ASP A 464 -7.34 -2.66 -24.58
N ASP A 465 -8.24 -1.69 -24.37
CA ASP A 465 -8.58 -0.82 -23.21
C ASP A 465 -7.55 -0.39 -22.14
N GLY A 466 -6.27 -0.77 -22.25
CA GLY A 466 -5.21 -0.42 -21.32
C GLY A 466 -5.25 -1.14 -19.98
N GLN A 467 -5.96 -2.27 -19.84
CA GLN A 467 -5.94 -3.09 -18.63
C GLN A 467 -4.53 -3.62 -18.30
N ILE A 468 -4.26 -3.78 -17.00
CA ILE A 468 -3.04 -4.38 -16.48
C ILE A 468 -3.37 -5.83 -16.17
N ASP A 469 -3.02 -6.72 -17.10
CA ASP A 469 -3.28 -8.16 -16.98
C ASP A 469 -1.96 -8.94 -16.97
N PHE A 470 -1.99 -10.11 -16.31
CA PHE A 470 -0.89 -11.05 -16.38
C PHE A 470 -0.78 -11.61 -17.80
N SER A 471 0.40 -11.50 -18.42
CA SER A 471 0.62 -12.06 -19.75
C SER A 471 0.66 -13.59 -19.66
N PRO A 472 -0.13 -14.31 -20.48
CA PRO A 472 -0.05 -15.77 -20.55
C PRO A 472 1.31 -16.32 -20.95
N ALA A 473 2.08 -15.54 -21.71
CA ALA A 473 3.41 -15.89 -22.18
C ALA A 473 4.53 -15.54 -21.19
N GLY A 474 4.19 -15.02 -20.01
CA GLY A 474 5.16 -14.53 -19.03
C GLY A 474 4.78 -14.84 -17.60
N GLU A 475 4.68 -16.12 -17.26
CA GLU A 475 4.68 -16.58 -15.87
C GLU A 475 5.93 -16.08 -15.11
N PRO A 476 5.83 -15.92 -13.78
CA PRO A 476 6.99 -15.61 -12.94
C PRO A 476 8.16 -16.58 -13.20
N LEU A 477 9.39 -16.05 -13.29
CA LEU A 477 10.57 -16.91 -13.45
C LEU A 477 10.88 -17.70 -12.17
N ASP A 478 10.52 -17.19 -10.99
CA ASP A 478 10.52 -17.99 -9.78
C ASP A 478 9.33 -18.97 -9.78
N PRO A 479 9.58 -20.29 -9.82
CA PRO A 479 8.51 -21.27 -9.70
C PRO A 479 7.67 -21.12 -8.43
N LEU A 480 8.21 -20.61 -7.31
CA LEU A 480 7.43 -20.42 -6.07
C LEU A 480 6.34 -19.35 -6.21
N MET A 481 6.51 -18.41 -7.13
CA MET A 481 5.52 -17.38 -7.42
C MET A 481 4.49 -17.80 -8.47
N LYS A 482 4.60 -18.99 -9.05
CA LYS A 482 3.57 -19.56 -9.92
C LYS A 482 2.45 -20.15 -9.06
N GLU A 483 1.27 -19.57 -9.14
CA GLU A 483 0.06 -20.16 -8.58
C GLU A 483 -0.23 -21.49 -9.28
N SER A 484 -0.35 -22.58 -8.52
CA SER A 484 -0.55 -23.93 -9.03
C SER A 484 -1.23 -24.79 -7.98
N VAL A 485 -2.12 -25.68 -8.40
CA VAL A 485 -2.66 -26.77 -7.56
C VAL A 485 -1.71 -27.97 -7.58
N ASP A 486 -1.01 -28.18 -8.71
CA ASP A 486 -0.08 -29.28 -8.91
C ASP A 486 1.31 -28.94 -8.35
N PRO A 487 2.05 -29.94 -7.84
CA PRO A 487 3.46 -29.78 -7.48
C PRO A 487 4.30 -29.20 -8.62
N ARG A 488 5.05 -28.15 -8.30
CA ARG A 488 5.90 -27.43 -9.24
C ARG A 488 7.32 -28.00 -9.24
N SER A 489 8.09 -27.59 -10.23
CA SER A 489 9.52 -27.89 -10.33
C SER A 489 10.28 -26.66 -10.83
N GLY A 490 11.59 -26.68 -10.69
CA GLY A 490 12.46 -25.58 -11.08
C GLY A 490 13.39 -25.16 -9.94
N ILE A 491 14.04 -24.01 -10.13
CA ILE A 491 15.04 -23.45 -9.22
C ILE A 491 14.57 -22.05 -8.83
N ASN A 492 14.53 -21.75 -7.54
CA ASN A 492 14.30 -20.38 -7.08
C ASN A 492 15.52 -19.51 -7.45
N PRO A 493 15.34 -18.41 -8.18
CA PRO A 493 16.44 -17.59 -8.69
C PRO A 493 17.25 -16.92 -7.57
N ALA A 494 16.62 -16.50 -6.47
CA ALA A 494 17.29 -15.81 -5.37
C ALA A 494 18.26 -16.70 -4.57
N THR A 495 17.91 -17.96 -4.35
CA THR A 495 18.68 -18.89 -3.51
C THR A 495 19.46 -19.94 -4.31
N GLY A 496 19.12 -20.13 -5.59
CA GLY A 496 19.68 -21.20 -6.42
C GLY A 496 19.27 -22.61 -5.96
N LYS A 497 18.24 -22.73 -5.11
CA LYS A 497 17.74 -24.01 -4.59
C LYS A 497 16.61 -24.55 -5.46
N SER A 498 16.68 -25.83 -5.78
CA SER A 498 15.59 -26.53 -6.44
C SER A 498 14.37 -26.66 -5.53
N LEU A 499 13.18 -26.61 -6.12
CA LEU A 499 11.97 -27.08 -5.46
C LEU A 499 12.10 -28.58 -5.20
N VAL A 500 11.54 -29.02 -4.08
CA VAL A 500 11.60 -30.43 -3.64
C VAL A 500 10.21 -31.02 -3.73
N ASP A 501 10.13 -32.27 -4.19
CA ASP A 501 8.86 -32.96 -4.35
C ASP A 501 8.18 -33.31 -3.02
N LYS A 502 6.91 -33.69 -3.12
CA LYS A 502 6.02 -34.01 -2.00
C LYS A 502 6.43 -35.18 -1.11
N ASN A 503 7.47 -35.95 -1.45
CA ASN A 503 7.95 -37.06 -0.62
C ASN A 503 9.20 -36.69 0.18
N ALA A 504 9.50 -35.40 0.30
CA ALA A 504 10.59 -34.92 1.13
C ALA A 504 10.49 -35.48 2.56
N GLY A 505 11.59 -36.03 3.07
CA GLY A 505 11.68 -36.53 4.44
C GLY A 505 11.89 -35.44 5.49
N ALA A 506 11.93 -34.17 5.09
CA ALA A 506 12.18 -33.04 5.99
C ALA A 506 11.34 -31.81 5.60
N PRO A 507 10.78 -31.10 6.59
CA PRO A 507 9.87 -29.97 6.34
C PRO A 507 10.56 -28.73 5.79
N THR A 508 11.89 -28.74 5.72
CA THR A 508 12.73 -27.64 5.25
C THR A 508 13.67 -28.09 4.15
N ALA A 509 13.29 -29.11 3.37
CA ALA A 509 14.10 -29.62 2.27
C ALA A 509 14.40 -28.52 1.22
N ASN A 510 13.43 -27.62 1.00
CA ASN A 510 13.59 -26.30 0.44
C ASN A 510 13.49 -25.24 1.57
N PRO A 511 14.39 -24.25 1.65
CA PRO A 511 14.40 -23.28 2.75
C PRO A 511 13.30 -22.22 2.68
N ILE A 512 12.53 -22.15 1.59
CA ILE A 512 11.48 -21.14 1.37
C ILE A 512 10.10 -21.75 1.59
N ASN A 513 9.74 -22.81 0.85
CA ASN A 513 8.42 -23.42 0.91
C ASN A 513 8.39 -24.81 1.57
N GLY A 514 9.52 -25.29 2.09
CA GLY A 514 9.64 -26.62 2.68
C GLY A 514 9.72 -27.72 1.63
N HIS A 515 8.61 -28.01 0.96
CA HIS A 515 8.51 -28.84 -0.24
C HIS A 515 7.12 -28.67 -0.85
N GLU A 516 6.93 -29.09 -2.09
CA GLU A 516 5.59 -29.16 -2.70
C GLU A 516 4.73 -30.20 -1.96
N TRP A 517 3.40 -30.12 -2.03
CA TRP A 517 2.50 -31.02 -1.30
C TRP A 517 1.39 -31.61 -2.19
N ASP A 518 0.73 -32.67 -1.71
CA ASP A 518 -0.24 -33.46 -2.47
C ASP A 518 -1.67 -32.95 -2.34
N ILE A 519 -2.06 -31.97 -3.16
CA ILE A 519 -3.40 -31.37 -3.13
C ILE A 519 -4.39 -32.25 -3.92
N LYS A 520 -4.72 -33.43 -3.40
CA LYS A 520 -5.59 -34.40 -4.11
C LYS A 520 -6.97 -33.84 -4.47
N GLY A 521 -7.48 -32.91 -3.68
CA GLY A 521 -8.76 -32.25 -3.92
C GLY A 521 -8.70 -31.09 -4.92
N HIS A 522 -7.50 -30.66 -5.34
CA HIS A 522 -7.29 -29.47 -6.17
C HIS A 522 -8.06 -28.24 -5.65
N ASN A 523 -8.17 -28.13 -4.33
CA ASN A 523 -8.96 -27.13 -3.60
C ASN A 523 -8.11 -26.11 -2.86
N ASP A 524 -6.80 -26.15 -3.09
CA ASP A 524 -5.80 -25.27 -2.49
C ASP A 524 -4.63 -25.06 -3.46
N LEU A 525 -3.73 -24.10 -3.19
CA LEU A 525 -2.53 -23.80 -3.97
C LEU A 525 -1.25 -24.28 -3.28
N GLN A 526 -0.21 -24.50 -4.08
CA GLN A 526 1.15 -24.67 -3.59
C GLN A 526 1.65 -23.35 -2.96
N TYR A 527 2.38 -23.46 -1.85
CA TYR A 527 2.83 -22.28 -1.10
C TYR A 527 3.95 -21.52 -1.82
N ALA A 528 3.89 -20.19 -1.76
CA ALA A 528 5.01 -19.34 -2.16
C ALA A 528 6.13 -19.40 -1.11
N CYS A 529 5.75 -19.38 0.16
CA CYS A 529 6.67 -19.47 1.29
C CYS A 529 5.98 -20.01 2.53
N ILE A 530 6.78 -20.54 3.46
CA ILE A 530 6.35 -20.98 4.79
C ILE A 530 7.30 -20.43 5.86
N PHE A 531 6.84 -20.38 7.11
CA PHE A 531 7.67 -20.00 8.25
C PHE A 531 7.30 -20.77 9.52
N ARG A 532 8.24 -20.90 10.45
CA ARG A 532 8.04 -21.64 11.70
C ARG A 532 7.06 -20.89 12.61
N LEU A 533 6.11 -21.62 13.20
CA LEU A 533 5.28 -21.06 14.27
C LEU A 533 6.08 -21.04 15.58
N PRO A 534 6.06 -19.93 16.35
CA PRO A 534 6.66 -19.88 17.69
C PRO A 534 6.14 -21.00 18.60
N MET A 535 4.86 -21.35 18.45
CA MET A 535 4.21 -22.44 19.14
C MET A 535 3.44 -23.29 18.13
N PRO A 536 3.72 -24.60 18.03
CA PRO A 536 2.94 -25.51 17.18
C PRO A 536 1.47 -25.55 17.60
N LYS A 537 0.57 -25.66 16.62
CA LYS A 537 -0.87 -25.75 16.85
C LYS A 537 -1.33 -27.20 16.80
N ASP A 538 -2.12 -27.61 17.77
CA ASP A 538 -2.81 -28.90 17.74
C ASP A 538 -4.13 -28.77 16.98
N CYS A 539 -4.18 -29.30 15.75
CA CYS A 539 -5.36 -29.25 14.90
C CYS A 539 -6.38 -30.36 15.23
N ALA A 540 -6.13 -31.23 16.21
CA ALA A 540 -7.13 -32.20 16.65
C ALA A 540 -8.27 -31.52 17.44
N ALA A 541 -7.98 -30.38 18.09
CA ALA A 541 -8.93 -29.64 18.93
C ALA A 541 -9.52 -28.38 18.26
N ASN A 542 -8.93 -27.90 17.16
CA ASN A 542 -9.32 -26.65 16.50
C ASN A 542 -9.31 -26.84 14.98
N THR A 543 -10.49 -27.07 14.39
CA THR A 543 -10.59 -27.54 13.00
C THR A 543 -10.72 -26.42 11.96
N ALA A 544 -11.30 -25.27 12.32
CA ALA A 544 -11.70 -24.26 11.32
C ALA A 544 -10.55 -23.35 10.82
N SER A 545 -9.43 -23.27 11.54
CA SER A 545 -8.32 -22.34 11.20
C SER A 545 -6.94 -23.01 11.29
N CYS A 546 -6.89 -24.31 11.07
CA CYS A 546 -5.69 -25.13 11.23
C CYS A 546 -5.47 -26.01 10.01
N ASP A 547 -4.38 -25.74 9.28
CA ASP A 547 -4.10 -26.32 7.95
C ASP A 547 -3.82 -27.84 8.00
N CYS A 548 -3.55 -28.38 9.20
CA CYS A 548 -3.28 -29.81 9.41
C CYS A 548 -4.48 -30.62 9.89
N SER A 549 -5.67 -30.02 9.94
CA SER A 549 -6.91 -30.73 10.32
C SER A 549 -7.35 -31.76 9.27
N GLU A 550 -7.18 -31.41 7.99
CA GLU A 550 -7.58 -32.20 6.80
C GLU A 550 -6.38 -32.68 5.96
N ALA A 551 -5.14 -32.35 6.34
CA ALA A 551 -3.95 -32.65 5.55
C ALA A 551 -3.33 -34.06 5.77
N ASP A 552 -4.01 -34.94 6.50
CA ASP A 552 -3.53 -36.30 6.77
C ASP A 552 -3.33 -37.07 5.45
N GLY A 553 -2.08 -37.49 5.19
CA GLY A 553 -1.73 -38.22 3.97
C GLY A 553 -1.68 -37.36 2.69
N LEU A 554 -1.60 -36.03 2.83
CA LEU A 554 -1.37 -35.07 1.74
C LEU A 554 0.08 -34.58 1.67
N ASN A 555 0.97 -35.11 2.51
CA ASN A 555 2.37 -34.70 2.60
C ASN A 555 2.54 -33.16 2.65
N ASN A 556 1.81 -32.50 3.55
CA ASN A 556 1.86 -31.05 3.70
C ASN A 556 3.06 -30.63 4.58
N PRO A 557 3.99 -29.76 4.10
CA PRO A 557 5.17 -29.35 4.88
C PRO A 557 4.81 -28.61 6.18
N LEU A 558 3.61 -28.05 6.29
CA LEU A 558 3.13 -27.42 7.52
C LEU A 558 2.90 -28.43 8.65
N CYS A 559 2.61 -29.67 8.28
CA CYS A 559 2.17 -30.76 9.15
C CYS A 559 3.27 -31.79 9.40
N GLN A 560 4.47 -31.54 8.86
CA GLN A 560 5.63 -32.39 9.02
C GLN A 560 6.51 -31.86 10.15
N SER A 561 6.74 -32.71 11.14
CA SER A 561 7.65 -32.44 12.25
C SER A 561 9.12 -32.52 11.82
N ASP A 562 10.03 -32.02 12.64
CA ASP A 562 11.46 -31.96 12.30
C ASP A 562 12.13 -33.35 12.18
N ASN A 563 11.47 -34.43 12.65
CA ASN A 563 11.92 -35.81 12.46
C ASN A 563 11.35 -36.46 11.17
N GLY A 564 10.59 -35.72 10.38
CA GLY A 564 9.99 -36.15 9.12
C GLY A 564 8.58 -36.76 9.23
N ALA A 565 8.05 -36.96 10.44
CA ALA A 565 6.71 -37.53 10.63
C ALA A 565 5.60 -36.49 10.39
N TYR A 566 4.53 -36.91 9.72
CA TYR A 566 3.31 -36.12 9.49
C TYR A 566 2.25 -36.39 10.56
N GLY A 567 1.40 -35.41 10.83
CA GLY A 567 0.19 -35.58 11.65
C GLY A 567 -0.62 -34.30 11.78
N LYS A 568 -1.52 -34.27 12.77
CA LYS A 568 -2.43 -33.14 13.01
C LYS A 568 -1.84 -31.96 13.78
N THR A 569 -0.52 -31.90 13.89
CA THR A 569 0.15 -30.75 14.51
C THR A 569 0.67 -29.85 13.40
N GLN A 570 0.25 -28.59 13.41
CA GLN A 570 0.78 -27.58 12.51
C GLN A 570 2.00 -26.92 13.13
N TYR A 571 3.15 -27.07 12.48
CA TYR A 571 4.44 -26.53 12.93
C TYR A 571 4.82 -25.23 12.23
N ARG A 572 4.20 -24.96 11.07
CA ARG A 572 4.53 -23.83 10.19
C ARG A 572 3.26 -23.18 9.67
N ALA A 573 3.35 -21.90 9.36
CA ALA A 573 2.33 -21.16 8.61
C ALA A 573 2.81 -20.90 7.17
N LYS A 574 1.88 -20.54 6.29
CA LYS A 574 2.09 -20.38 4.85
C LYS A 574 1.74 -19.00 4.33
N ALA A 575 2.08 -18.77 3.07
CA ALA A 575 1.43 -17.79 2.21
C ALA A 575 1.38 -18.30 0.76
N TYR A 576 0.33 -17.92 0.04
CA TYR A 576 0.18 -18.13 -1.40
C TYR A 576 0.75 -16.95 -2.20
N PRO A 577 1.05 -17.11 -3.50
CA PRO A 577 1.58 -16.02 -4.31
C PRO A 577 0.64 -14.79 -4.36
N GLY A 578 1.04 -13.68 -3.74
CA GLY A 578 0.26 -12.43 -3.65
C GLY A 578 0.34 -11.55 -4.91
N ARG A 579 0.20 -12.15 -6.10
CA ARG A 579 0.57 -11.53 -7.38
C ARG A 579 -0.22 -10.27 -7.72
N ARG A 580 -1.52 -10.20 -7.44
CA ARG A 580 -2.33 -9.01 -7.77
C ARG A 580 -1.90 -7.79 -6.96
N HIS A 581 -1.57 -7.96 -5.68
CA HIS A 581 -1.01 -6.90 -4.84
C HIS A 581 0.33 -6.39 -5.39
N LEU A 582 1.23 -7.30 -5.75
CA LEU A 582 2.52 -6.97 -6.35
C LEU A 582 2.36 -6.25 -7.71
N ALA A 583 1.34 -6.60 -8.50
CA ALA A 583 1.02 -5.92 -9.75
C ALA A 583 0.56 -4.46 -9.54
N VAL A 584 -0.21 -4.18 -8.49
CA VAL A 584 -0.55 -2.78 -8.13
C VAL A 584 0.70 -2.00 -7.74
N LEU A 585 1.60 -2.59 -6.94
CA LEU A 585 2.87 -1.95 -6.56
C LEU A 585 3.75 -1.65 -7.78
N HIS A 586 3.82 -2.58 -8.74
CA HIS A 586 4.54 -2.39 -10.00
C HIS A 586 3.92 -1.30 -10.89
N ALA A 587 2.62 -1.06 -10.76
CA ALA A 587 1.85 -0.15 -11.60
C ALA A 587 1.80 1.31 -11.11
N ILE A 588 2.29 1.60 -9.89
CA ILE A 588 2.38 2.95 -9.34
C ILE A 588 3.82 3.47 -9.37
N ASP A 589 4.02 4.75 -9.02
CA ASP A 589 5.37 5.30 -8.91
C ASP A 589 6.20 4.45 -7.91
N PRO A 590 7.37 3.92 -8.30
CA PRO A 590 8.21 3.12 -7.41
C PRO A 590 8.53 3.81 -6.07
N SER A 591 8.56 5.14 -6.05
CA SER A 591 8.78 5.93 -4.85
C SER A 591 7.61 5.98 -3.90
N GLN A 592 6.45 5.46 -4.28
CA GLN A 592 5.25 5.34 -3.46
C GLN A 592 4.99 3.90 -3.00
N ALA A 593 5.72 2.93 -3.56
CA ALA A 593 5.52 1.51 -3.35
C ALA A 593 6.52 0.90 -2.36
N ILE A 594 6.03 -0.04 -1.53
CA ILE A 594 6.81 -0.88 -0.63
C ILE A 594 6.35 -2.35 -0.79
N ALA A 595 7.26 -3.23 -1.19
CA ALA A 595 7.02 -4.67 -1.22
C ALA A 595 7.71 -5.35 -0.02
N ALA A 596 6.98 -6.22 0.68
CA ALA A 596 7.50 -6.99 1.80
C ALA A 596 6.85 -8.39 1.84
N SER A 597 7.55 -9.34 2.45
CA SER A 597 7.03 -10.70 2.63
C SER A 597 6.23 -10.81 3.92
N ILE A 598 5.11 -11.52 3.85
CA ILE A 598 4.35 -11.97 5.01
C ILE A 598 4.97 -13.20 5.70
N CYS A 599 5.93 -13.88 5.06
CA CYS A 599 6.69 -14.97 5.65
C CYS A 599 7.95 -14.41 6.34
N PRO A 600 7.96 -14.20 7.67
CA PRO A 600 9.13 -13.71 8.37
C PRO A 600 10.31 -14.68 8.29
N ALA A 601 11.52 -14.14 8.22
CA ALA A 601 12.74 -14.94 8.27
C ALA A 601 13.02 -15.52 9.67
N ASN A 602 12.52 -14.86 10.72
CA ASN A 602 12.79 -15.22 12.10
C ASN A 602 11.58 -14.92 13.00
N THR A 603 11.12 -15.94 13.73
CA THR A 603 10.01 -15.88 14.68
C THR A 603 10.41 -16.24 16.10
N ASP A 604 11.69 -16.53 16.34
CA ASP A 604 12.18 -17.08 17.60
C ASP A 604 12.91 -16.02 18.43
N ASN A 605 13.76 -15.20 17.80
CA ASN A 605 14.56 -14.20 18.51
C ASN A 605 13.94 -12.80 18.40
N LYS A 606 13.09 -12.45 19.37
CA LYS A 606 12.43 -11.13 19.51
C LYS A 606 13.38 -9.93 19.58
N ALA A 607 14.68 -10.11 19.80
CA ALA A 607 15.65 -9.01 19.81
C ALA A 607 16.33 -8.78 18.45
N SER A 608 16.12 -9.66 17.48
CA SER A 608 16.79 -9.56 16.18
C SER A 608 16.13 -8.52 15.26
N GLU A 609 16.93 -7.89 14.38
CA GLU A 609 16.44 -6.89 13.41
C GLU A 609 15.51 -7.50 12.34
N ASP A 610 15.61 -8.80 12.12
CA ASP A 610 14.79 -9.61 11.20
C ASP A 610 13.63 -10.33 11.88
N TYR A 611 13.34 -10.04 13.15
CA TYR A 611 12.19 -10.63 13.86
C TYR A 611 10.86 -10.18 13.25
N GLY A 612 10.00 -11.15 12.92
CA GLY A 612 8.64 -10.88 12.44
C GLY A 612 8.63 -9.92 11.26
N TYR A 613 7.84 -8.85 11.37
CA TYR A 613 7.70 -7.83 10.33
C TYR A 613 8.59 -6.60 10.51
N ARG A 614 9.60 -6.62 11.39
CA ARG A 614 10.55 -5.51 11.54
C ARG A 614 11.21 -5.06 10.24
N PRO A 615 11.62 -5.96 9.31
CA PRO A 615 12.13 -5.55 8.00
C PRO A 615 11.10 -4.78 7.16
N ALA A 616 9.81 -5.16 7.24
CA ALA A 616 8.73 -4.49 6.53
C ALA A 616 8.48 -3.10 7.13
N ILE A 617 8.42 -3.00 8.47
CA ILE A 617 8.35 -1.72 9.18
C ILE A 617 9.56 -0.84 8.85
N GLY A 618 10.76 -1.41 8.79
CA GLY A 618 11.97 -0.71 8.39
C GLY A 618 11.85 -0.10 6.99
N ALA A 619 11.32 -0.86 6.01
CA ALA A 619 11.11 -0.39 4.66
C ALA A 619 10.02 0.70 4.57
N ILE A 620 8.92 0.56 5.32
CA ILE A 620 7.87 1.59 5.44
C ILE A 620 8.48 2.87 6.01
N ILE A 621 9.21 2.81 7.13
CA ILE A 621 9.84 3.98 7.75
C ILE A 621 10.89 4.61 6.83
N GLU A 622 11.74 3.81 6.18
CA GLU A 622 12.72 4.32 5.21
C GLU A 622 12.02 5.11 4.10
N ARG A 623 10.87 4.64 3.65
CA ARG A 623 10.09 5.32 2.62
C ARG A 623 9.43 6.60 3.13
N LEU A 624 8.76 6.54 4.28
CA LEU A 624 8.12 7.69 4.90
C LEU A 624 9.14 8.79 5.21
N ARG A 625 10.35 8.40 5.68
CA ARG A 625 11.46 9.32 5.93
C ARG A 625 11.79 10.18 4.71
N SER A 626 11.85 9.62 3.50
CA SER A 626 12.11 10.42 2.29
C SER A 626 11.07 11.52 2.04
N ALA A 627 9.83 11.34 2.50
CA ALA A 627 8.79 12.37 2.45
C ALA A 627 8.83 13.32 3.66
N LEU A 628 9.22 12.83 4.84
CA LEU A 628 9.23 13.56 6.12
C LEU A 628 10.48 14.42 6.35
N SER A 629 11.64 14.05 5.81
CA SER A 629 12.93 14.74 6.01
C SER A 629 13.06 16.07 5.25
N GLY A 630 11.97 16.58 4.66
CA GLY A 630 12.00 17.72 3.74
C GLY A 630 12.41 17.29 2.33
N THR A 631 11.90 18.02 1.34
CA THR A 631 12.06 17.66 -0.07
C THR A 631 13.51 17.85 -0.50
N CYS A 632 14.10 16.78 -1.03
CA CYS A 632 15.39 16.83 -1.71
C CYS A 632 15.27 17.60 -3.02
N TRP A 633 16.31 18.33 -3.35
CA TRP A 633 16.35 19.21 -4.50
C TRP A 633 17.15 18.56 -5.62
N SER A 634 16.58 18.42 -6.81
CA SER A 634 17.22 17.68 -7.91
C SER A 634 18.23 18.52 -8.70
N LEU A 635 18.07 19.85 -8.74
CA LEU A 635 18.85 20.73 -9.61
C LEU A 635 20.04 21.33 -8.86
N LYS A 636 21.23 21.35 -9.43
CA LYS A 636 22.33 22.09 -8.79
C LYS A 636 22.07 23.59 -8.96
N LEU A 637 22.12 24.35 -7.86
CA LEU A 637 22.08 25.82 -7.88
C LEU A 637 23.47 26.38 -7.58
N GLU A 638 23.81 27.48 -8.21
CA GLU A 638 25.03 28.23 -7.92
C GLU A 638 24.80 29.22 -6.77
N TYR A 639 25.74 29.25 -5.81
CA TYR A 639 25.74 30.24 -4.75
C TYR A 639 26.26 31.59 -5.25
N ALA A 640 25.60 32.67 -4.83
CA ALA A 640 26.09 34.04 -4.95
C ALA A 640 27.27 34.29 -3.98
N GLN A 641 27.96 35.42 -4.15
CA GLN A 641 29.12 35.78 -3.31
C GLN A 641 28.80 35.89 -1.81
N ASP A 642 27.56 36.24 -1.47
CA ASP A 642 27.08 36.35 -0.09
C ASP A 642 26.57 35.01 0.49
N GLY A 643 26.68 33.93 -0.29
CA GLY A 643 26.26 32.58 0.08
C GLY A 643 24.78 32.29 -0.11
N THR A 644 23.99 33.23 -0.63
CA THR A 644 22.59 33.00 -1.02
C THR A 644 22.51 32.29 -2.38
N VAL A 645 21.31 31.90 -2.80
CA VAL A 645 21.05 31.49 -4.20
C VAL A 645 20.06 32.47 -4.82
N PRO A 646 20.17 32.75 -6.14
CA PRO A 646 19.32 33.71 -6.87
C PRO A 646 17.91 33.16 -7.15
N CYS A 647 17.23 32.74 -6.08
CA CYS A 647 15.87 32.23 -6.12
C CYS A 647 15.01 32.93 -5.09
N ILE A 648 13.70 32.93 -5.32
CA ILE A 648 12.67 33.34 -4.37
C ILE A 648 11.75 32.15 -4.09
N VAL A 649 11.19 32.10 -2.89
CA VAL A 649 10.15 31.12 -2.53
C VAL A 649 8.83 31.85 -2.35
N LEU A 650 7.85 31.47 -3.15
CA LEU A 650 6.47 31.88 -3.01
C LEU A 650 5.70 30.80 -2.26
N GLU A 651 4.86 31.22 -1.34
CA GLU A 651 3.87 30.40 -0.66
C GLU A 651 2.49 30.83 -1.15
N ALA A 652 1.72 29.88 -1.67
CA ALA A 652 0.34 30.09 -2.03
C ALA A 652 -0.61 29.43 -1.02
N THR A 653 -1.70 30.12 -0.68
CA THR A 653 -2.78 29.60 0.17
C THR A 653 -4.16 29.85 -0.46
N LYS A 654 -5.18 29.15 0.04
CA LYS A 654 -6.58 29.51 -0.21
C LYS A 654 -7.01 30.64 0.73
N TYR A 655 -8.15 31.27 0.44
CA TYR A 655 -8.79 32.17 1.39
C TYR A 655 -9.07 31.44 2.72
N ASP A 656 -8.95 32.19 3.82
CA ASP A 656 -9.38 31.73 5.13
C ASP A 656 -10.88 31.35 5.09
N ALA A 657 -11.28 30.36 5.88
CA ALA A 657 -12.65 29.87 5.89
C ALA A 657 -13.64 31.01 6.21
N GLY A 658 -14.55 31.30 5.28
CA GLY A 658 -15.53 32.39 5.41
C GLY A 658 -15.03 33.77 4.96
N SER A 659 -13.79 33.88 4.47
CA SER A 659 -13.22 35.09 3.87
C SER A 659 -13.33 35.07 2.34
N SER A 660 -13.35 36.26 1.74
CA SER A 660 -13.20 36.49 0.29
C SER A 660 -11.94 37.28 -0.06
N THR A 661 -11.05 37.51 0.91
CA THR A 661 -9.81 38.28 0.76
C THR A 661 -8.65 37.60 1.47
N CYS A 662 -7.44 37.84 0.98
CA CYS A 662 -6.22 37.32 1.59
C CYS A 662 -5.84 38.09 2.86
N THR A 663 -5.36 37.37 3.87
CA THR A 663 -4.63 37.98 4.98
C THR A 663 -3.36 38.63 4.44
N PRO A 664 -3.08 39.92 4.73
CA PRO A 664 -1.86 40.59 4.27
C PRO A 664 -0.60 39.85 4.72
N CYS A 665 0.37 39.70 3.82
CA CYS A 665 1.57 38.90 4.08
C CYS A 665 2.37 39.40 5.29
N GLU A 666 2.36 40.71 5.55
CA GLU A 666 3.07 41.32 6.67
C GLU A 666 2.46 40.97 8.04
N GLN A 667 1.23 40.46 8.07
CA GLN A 667 0.59 39.94 9.28
C GLN A 667 0.91 38.46 9.52
N LEU A 668 1.51 37.78 8.55
CA LEU A 668 1.93 36.39 8.65
C LEU A 668 3.41 36.35 9.04
N ALA A 669 3.72 35.65 10.14
CA ALA A 669 5.09 35.54 10.63
C ALA A 669 6.03 34.97 9.54
N GLY A 670 7.17 35.62 9.33
CA GLY A 670 8.16 35.17 8.33
C GLY A 670 7.71 35.28 6.88
N ARG A 671 6.75 36.17 6.56
CA ARG A 671 6.27 36.43 5.20
C ARG A 671 6.40 37.89 4.81
N ARG A 672 6.46 38.14 3.50
CA ARG A 672 6.38 39.49 2.91
C ARG A 672 5.62 39.48 1.60
N THR A 673 5.13 40.64 1.18
CA THR A 673 4.53 40.78 -0.16
C THR A 673 5.54 40.46 -1.27
N PRO A 674 5.25 39.51 -2.19
CA PRO A 674 6.13 39.14 -3.30
C PRO A 674 6.12 40.20 -4.41
N ALA A 675 7.14 40.16 -5.28
CA ALA A 675 7.12 40.95 -6.50
C ALA A 675 5.97 40.51 -7.43
N GLN A 676 5.24 41.47 -8.02
CA GLN A 676 4.08 41.18 -8.86
C GLN A 676 4.41 40.24 -10.04
N ALA A 677 5.57 40.40 -10.67
CA ALA A 677 6.00 39.53 -11.77
C ALA A 677 6.12 38.05 -11.34
N ALA A 678 6.49 37.79 -10.08
CA ALA A 678 6.59 36.44 -9.54
C ALA A 678 5.19 35.82 -9.35
N VAL A 679 4.23 36.63 -8.90
CA VAL A 679 2.81 36.25 -8.79
C VAL A 679 2.20 35.97 -10.16
N ASP A 680 2.45 36.84 -11.15
CA ASP A 680 1.95 36.68 -12.52
C ASP A 680 2.51 35.43 -13.19
N ALA A 681 3.75 35.04 -12.88
CA ALA A 681 4.33 33.78 -13.33
C ALA A 681 3.66 32.58 -12.63
N LEU A 682 3.37 32.70 -11.33
CA LEU A 682 2.76 31.63 -10.54
C LEU A 682 1.31 31.35 -10.91
N THR A 683 0.52 32.38 -11.21
CA THR A 683 -0.92 32.23 -11.56
C THR A 683 -1.17 31.44 -12.85
N LYS A 684 -0.13 31.22 -13.66
CA LYS A 684 -0.16 30.38 -14.87
C LYS A 684 0.20 28.92 -14.59
N ASP A 685 0.63 28.59 -13.37
CA ASP A 685 0.99 27.23 -12.99
C ASP A 685 -0.25 26.34 -12.85
N LEU A 686 -0.18 25.13 -13.41
CA LEU A 686 -1.30 24.19 -13.40
C LEU A 686 -1.64 23.68 -11.99
N ASN A 687 -0.69 23.64 -11.06
CA ASN A 687 -0.98 23.26 -9.67
C ASN A 687 -1.56 24.43 -8.89
N TYR A 688 -1.12 25.67 -9.15
CA TYR A 688 -1.77 26.86 -8.59
C TYR A 688 -3.25 26.91 -9.02
N GLN A 689 -3.51 26.78 -10.32
CA GLN A 689 -4.86 26.80 -10.89
C GLN A 689 -5.68 25.59 -10.48
N GLY A 690 -5.12 24.38 -10.59
CA GLY A 690 -5.81 23.12 -10.27
C GLY A 690 -6.16 22.96 -8.79
N ASN A 691 -5.50 23.70 -7.90
CA ASN A 691 -5.87 23.78 -6.48
C ASN A 691 -6.75 24.98 -6.14
N GLY A 692 -7.02 25.89 -7.08
CA GLY A 692 -7.81 27.10 -6.85
C GLY A 692 -7.18 28.02 -5.80
N MET A 693 -5.85 28.11 -5.77
CA MET A 693 -5.14 28.97 -4.83
C MET A 693 -5.41 30.45 -5.14
N GLN A 694 -5.47 31.30 -4.11
CA GLN A 694 -5.87 32.71 -4.27
C GLN A 694 -4.86 33.70 -3.69
N CYS A 695 -4.16 33.31 -2.63
CA CYS A 695 -3.28 34.18 -1.86
C CYS A 695 -1.83 33.79 -2.11
N VAL A 696 -0.93 34.78 -2.26
CA VAL A 696 0.48 34.53 -2.52
C VAL A 696 1.34 35.45 -1.65
N CYS A 697 2.21 34.85 -0.84
CA CYS A 697 3.24 35.53 -0.05
C CYS A 697 4.64 35.04 -0.42
N GLU A 698 5.67 35.83 -0.15
CA GLU A 698 7.06 35.38 -0.25
C GLU A 698 7.56 34.90 1.12
N ILE A 699 8.31 33.79 1.12
CA ILE A 699 9.13 33.36 2.25
C ILE A 699 10.55 33.91 2.04
N PRO A 700 11.03 34.86 2.86
CA PRO A 700 12.38 35.39 2.73
C PRO A 700 13.44 34.30 2.97
N GLY A 701 14.54 34.38 2.23
CA GLY A 701 15.74 33.59 2.54
C GLY A 701 16.37 34.04 3.86
N ALA A 702 17.04 33.12 4.56
CA ALA A 702 17.79 33.45 5.76
C ALA A 702 18.86 34.51 5.45
N SER A 703 19.02 35.51 6.32
CA SER A 703 19.87 36.67 6.04
C SER A 703 21.34 36.27 5.86
N PRO A 704 22.07 36.83 4.88
CA PRO A 704 23.49 36.57 4.70
C PRO A 704 24.29 36.78 6.00
N GLY A 705 25.23 35.87 6.29
CA GLY A 705 26.05 35.90 7.50
C GLY A 705 25.69 34.79 8.50
N PRO A 706 25.66 35.08 9.82
CA PRO A 706 25.44 34.06 10.86
C PRO A 706 24.10 33.32 10.76
N GLU A 707 23.03 34.02 10.39
CA GLU A 707 21.68 33.44 10.27
C GLU A 707 21.63 32.39 9.13
N LEU A 708 22.10 32.77 7.93
CA LEU A 708 22.23 31.84 6.81
C LEU A 708 23.17 30.66 7.13
N THR A 709 24.28 30.92 7.82
CA THR A 709 25.21 29.86 8.25
C THR A 709 24.50 28.90 9.22
N ALA A 710 23.76 29.41 10.20
CA ALA A 710 22.99 28.58 11.11
C ALA A 710 21.89 27.77 10.40
N CYS A 711 21.22 28.35 9.39
CA CYS A 711 20.26 27.62 8.56
C CYS A 711 20.93 26.49 7.75
N ILE A 712 22.16 26.66 7.27
CA ILE A 712 22.85 25.67 6.44
C ILE A 712 23.56 24.60 7.29
N ASP A 713 24.02 24.95 8.49
CA ASP A 713 24.93 24.09 9.26
C ASP A 713 24.26 23.43 10.48
N SER A 714 23.26 24.07 11.10
CA SER A 714 22.59 23.52 12.30
C SER A 714 21.69 22.33 11.95
N THR A 715 21.41 21.44 12.90
CA THR A 715 20.38 20.39 12.72
C THR A 715 19.05 20.72 13.40
N GLU A 716 18.97 21.87 14.07
CA GLU A 716 17.77 22.35 14.77
C GLU A 716 16.75 22.94 13.79
N ASP A 717 15.46 22.66 13.97
CA ASP A 717 14.37 23.21 13.12
C ASP A 717 14.19 24.73 13.26
N ALA A 718 14.59 25.26 14.40
CA ALA A 718 14.56 26.67 14.75
C ALA A 718 15.94 27.07 15.32
N PRO A 719 16.99 27.11 14.47
CA PRO A 719 18.33 27.40 14.95
C PRO A 719 18.37 28.82 15.50
N GLN A 720 19.20 29.04 16.52
CA GLN A 720 19.31 30.34 17.17
C GLN A 720 20.68 30.97 16.93
N VAL A 721 20.67 32.27 16.67
CA VAL A 721 21.85 33.13 16.62
C VAL A 721 21.64 34.24 17.64
N ASP A 722 22.58 34.43 18.56
CA ASP A 722 22.49 35.43 19.63
C ASP A 722 21.18 35.38 20.44
N GLY A 723 20.67 34.17 20.68
CA GLY A 723 19.42 33.93 21.42
C GLY A 723 18.13 34.24 20.65
N LYS A 724 18.22 34.58 19.36
CA LYS A 724 17.06 34.79 18.47
C LYS A 724 16.93 33.64 17.49
N THR A 725 15.69 33.22 17.25
CA THR A 725 15.39 32.22 16.22
C THR A 725 15.69 32.78 14.83
N VAL A 726 16.32 31.96 14.00
CA VAL A 726 16.51 32.23 12.57
C VAL A 726 15.25 31.83 11.83
N ASP A 727 14.69 32.78 11.09
CA ASP A 727 13.49 32.60 10.28
C ASP A 727 13.84 32.69 8.79
N GLY A 728 13.34 31.77 7.98
CA GLY A 728 13.45 31.84 6.51
C GLY A 728 13.79 30.50 5.88
N TRP A 729 14.46 30.54 4.73
CA TRP A 729 14.91 29.35 4.02
C TRP A 729 16.36 29.45 3.53
N CYS A 730 16.98 28.31 3.27
CA CYS A 730 18.31 28.22 2.68
C CYS A 730 18.43 27.03 1.73
N TYR A 731 19.35 27.14 0.76
CA TYR A 731 19.78 26.03 -0.08
C TYR A 731 20.96 25.32 0.61
N VAL A 732 20.87 23.99 0.72
CA VAL A 732 21.91 23.16 1.35
C VAL A 732 22.44 22.22 0.27
N ASP A 733 23.73 22.33 -0.07
CA ASP A 733 24.41 21.45 -1.03
C ASP A 733 25.88 21.28 -0.60
N PRO A 734 26.22 20.18 0.10
CA PRO A 734 27.59 19.90 0.55
C PRO A 734 28.59 19.74 -0.59
N SER A 735 28.14 19.43 -1.82
CA SER A 735 29.02 19.34 -2.99
C SER A 735 29.41 20.72 -3.55
N ALA A 736 28.59 21.74 -3.29
CA ALA A 736 28.83 23.12 -3.72
C ALA A 736 29.39 23.99 -2.57
N ARG A 737 29.14 23.64 -1.31
CA ARG A 737 29.62 24.36 -0.13
C ARG A 737 30.10 23.38 0.94
N ALA A 738 31.42 23.30 1.14
CA ALA A 738 32.04 22.33 2.06
C ALA A 738 31.63 22.49 3.54
N THR A 739 31.20 23.69 3.96
CA THR A 739 30.70 23.92 5.33
C THR A 739 29.28 23.40 5.53
N ALA A 740 28.52 23.20 4.43
CA ALA A 740 27.14 22.79 4.54
C ALA A 740 27.01 21.42 5.18
N ASN A 741 26.12 21.32 6.16
CA ASN A 741 26.04 20.12 6.96
C ASN A 741 25.51 18.95 6.13
N ALA A 742 26.41 18.01 5.80
CA ALA A 742 26.08 16.84 5.02
C ALA A 742 24.94 16.02 5.64
N ASN A 743 24.78 16.06 6.97
CA ASN A 743 23.73 15.35 7.70
C ASN A 743 22.31 15.75 7.27
N LEU A 744 22.11 17.02 6.88
CA LEU A 744 20.81 17.53 6.45
C LEU A 744 20.33 16.91 5.13
N VAL A 745 21.25 16.46 4.28
CA VAL A 745 20.95 15.93 2.94
C VAL A 745 21.33 14.45 2.81
N LEU A 746 21.65 13.78 3.91
CA LEU A 746 22.01 12.36 3.90
C LEU A 746 20.90 11.46 3.35
N THR A 747 19.66 11.87 3.59
CA THR A 747 18.44 11.19 3.14
C THR A 747 18.15 11.37 1.68
N CYS A 748 18.80 12.33 1.03
CA CYS A 748 18.58 12.60 -0.35
C CYS A 748 19.26 11.55 -1.25
N PRO A 749 18.66 11.26 -2.43
CA PRO A 749 19.28 10.39 -3.42
C PRO A 749 20.75 10.78 -3.66
N SER A 750 21.62 9.80 -3.90
CA SER A 750 23.07 10.05 -3.98
C SER A 750 23.46 11.07 -5.04
N ASP A 751 22.68 11.17 -6.12
CA ASP A 751 22.80 12.13 -7.22
C ASP A 751 22.11 13.49 -6.96
N ALA A 752 21.36 13.60 -5.86
CA ALA A 752 20.60 14.77 -5.46
C ALA A 752 20.79 15.11 -3.96
N ARG A 753 22.00 14.94 -3.41
CA ARG A 753 22.35 15.32 -2.02
C ARG A 753 22.37 16.84 -1.78
N ARG A 754 21.20 17.44 -1.91
CA ARG A 754 20.94 18.87 -1.75
C ARG A 754 19.46 19.09 -1.45
N MET A 755 19.10 20.19 -0.80
CA MET A 755 17.71 20.49 -0.45
C MET A 755 17.43 21.99 -0.33
N ILE A 756 16.14 22.35 -0.35
CA ILE A 756 15.63 23.64 0.11
C ILE A 756 15.12 23.42 1.54
N ARG A 757 15.75 24.06 2.52
CA ARG A 757 15.43 23.93 3.93
C ARG A 757 14.72 25.18 4.43
N PHE A 758 13.65 25.00 5.20
CA PHE A 758 12.93 26.07 5.89
C PHE A 758 13.16 25.98 7.40
N VAL A 759 13.32 27.11 8.08
CA VAL A 759 13.57 27.19 9.53
C VAL A 759 12.75 28.30 10.17
N GLY A 760 12.42 28.12 11.46
CA GLY A 760 11.67 29.10 12.24
C GLY A 760 10.32 29.48 11.61
N ALA A 761 9.99 30.77 11.60
CA ALA A 761 8.80 31.30 10.93
C ALA A 761 8.85 31.20 9.40
N GLY A 762 9.99 30.83 8.81
CA GLY A 762 10.11 30.52 7.39
C GLY A 762 9.49 29.18 6.98
N VAL A 763 9.09 28.34 7.95
CA VAL A 763 8.40 27.09 7.68
C VAL A 763 7.05 27.36 7.00
N PRO A 764 6.72 26.66 5.88
CA PRO A 764 5.45 26.85 5.19
C PRO A 764 4.22 26.53 6.05
N GLN A 765 3.14 27.27 5.84
CA GLN A 765 1.86 27.07 6.51
C GLN A 765 1.24 25.72 6.10
N ALA A 766 0.48 25.12 7.01
CA ALA A 766 -0.26 23.90 6.71
C ALA A 766 -1.26 24.12 5.55
N GLY A 767 -1.30 23.19 4.60
CA GLY A 767 -2.15 23.29 3.40
C GLY A 767 -1.68 24.28 2.34
N ALA A 768 -0.59 25.02 2.58
CA ALA A 768 0.02 25.90 1.60
C ALA A 768 0.79 25.11 0.53
N LEU A 769 0.92 25.70 -0.65
CA LEU A 769 1.81 25.22 -1.70
C LEU A 769 3.01 26.16 -1.79
N THR A 770 4.22 25.61 -1.64
CA THR A 770 5.44 26.39 -1.92
C THR A 770 5.87 26.22 -3.36
N PHE A 771 6.47 27.28 -3.89
CA PHE A 771 6.94 27.42 -5.25
C PHE A 771 8.26 28.17 -5.24
N ILE A 772 9.34 27.55 -5.68
CA ILE A 772 10.59 28.29 -5.91
C ILE A 772 10.62 28.86 -7.33
N GLN A 773 11.20 30.04 -7.51
CA GLN A 773 11.54 30.59 -8.82
C GLN A 773 12.99 31.05 -8.79
N CYS A 774 13.82 30.54 -9.70
CA CYS A 774 15.23 30.92 -9.83
C CYS A 774 15.47 31.67 -11.14
N SER A 775 16.42 32.61 -11.16
CA SER A 775 16.79 33.34 -12.37
C SER A 775 17.48 32.41 -13.40
N SER A 776 17.38 32.71 -14.69
CA SER A 776 17.95 31.87 -15.76
C SER A 776 19.48 31.78 -15.76
N SER A 777 20.17 32.67 -15.04
CA SER A 777 21.63 32.66 -14.87
C SER A 777 22.12 31.75 -13.73
N SER A 778 21.24 30.88 -13.21
CA SER A 778 21.48 30.08 -11.99
C SER A 778 21.70 28.59 -12.24
N PHE A 779 21.76 28.19 -13.52
CA PHE A 779 21.78 26.79 -13.98
C PHE A 779 23.05 26.46 -14.76
#